data_AF-D4F8T4-F1
#
_entry.id   AF-D4F8T4-F1
#
_cell.length_a   1.000
_cell.length_b   1.000
_cell.length_c   1.000
_cell.angle_alpha   90.00
_cell.angle_beta   90.00
_cell.angle_gamma   90.00
#
_symmetry.space_group_name_H-M   'P 1'
#
loop_
_entity.id
_entity.type
_entity.pdbx_description
1 polymer ?
#
loop_
_entity_poly.entity_id
_entity_poly.type
_entity_poly.pdbx_seq_one_letter_code
_entity_poly.pdbx_strand_id
1 'polypeptide(L)'
;MERFLLNSTVLLYRLSTVSLDEVLLDDKVESSVFLAQYEQTRSLPDHVAKSAWSALIQRLKQRNMKLGPIAALRLIAEKFVKNEKDGPKTDLALFSEWQTLMSRVSCLPVMACHQVFNPAPATLEYRFRWPLYPYHPTVEDYITRERLHETHQHLNGSTSAEECWLDALKHPDVTVRDFEKGWIFQEMKQLCAQIDSSLTPKTFKDRLQIASNIREILCRVAQGMELPEWMASLLYPQQLADSTIRYQDNEYGFATVWPTNDKYSQESEFCWLTGLLEKWRYGAPEGLERLLWIYLLIQNQYLTLLVQRDDFFGFDQFQKYTMTELREETEKSYLSRFKHAHGAGVYSQVRYLEGRFAPKSDPNKMQKLIFSVLRGYWEYLKGHITVDWEHPQPLNITQVLDNLEQVKPGSICTELALVPHFIKKKPKKDEVYPYAVLFKDVKNQAAILIDILNHEPRLTRWIRGVDAAANEMHAPPELFGPLFRVLAKSGIAHFTYHVGEDFPHLISGIRSIDDALMFLPLRNGDRLGHCTAIGITPNIWKRSLPSFLSMPKETRLLDLVFIWRELRNHPKLLRYASDAAIEAVRLAHKVFSLEEEISITTLDQVFELRGLLAESEGLLCELDGPLKPKSLWLEEYEHTKELAQVAGMQRPLKLYRQWLTDDNVRKQRDEYIDVPLEYLPDEALISLQQTVMAKMANRNIAIECPPTSNTRISQYRDVSEHHIFRWMGLPGETIEGDVPMSICLGSDDPGIFAADLKSEFYHLFVVLTRKFGLSPAEALRKVAEVNENGRIYRFHDVR
;
A
#
# COMPACT_ATOMS: atom_id res chain seq x y z
N MET A 1 -20.46 9.28 14.17
CA MET A 1 -21.75 8.74 13.70
C MET A 1 -21.99 9.09 12.23
N GLU A 2 -21.75 10.34 11.87
CA GLU A 2 -21.87 10.98 10.56
C GLU A 2 -21.31 10.13 9.40
N ARG A 3 -20.13 9.52 9.56
CA ARG A 3 -19.55 8.65 8.51
C ARG A 3 -20.44 7.46 8.13
N PHE A 4 -21.22 6.91 9.07
CA PHE A 4 -22.11 5.78 8.81
C PHE A 4 -23.37 6.19 8.03
N LEU A 5 -23.74 7.48 8.05
CA LEU A 5 -24.77 8.00 7.12
C LEU A 5 -24.25 8.01 5.69
N LEU A 6 -22.94 8.13 5.46
CA LEU A 6 -22.33 8.24 4.13
C LEU A 6 -21.69 6.93 3.64
N ASN A 7 -21.49 5.96 4.53
CA ASN A 7 -20.86 4.67 4.24
C ASN A 7 -21.62 3.55 4.97
N SER A 8 -22.85 3.25 4.53
CA SER A 8 -23.67 2.13 5.02
C SER A 8 -24.38 1.43 3.87
N THR A 9 -24.07 0.15 3.69
CA THR A 9 -24.61 -0.67 2.59
C THR A 9 -26.05 -1.10 2.87
N VAL A 10 -26.39 -1.30 4.15
CA VAL A 10 -27.77 -1.48 4.60
C VAL A 10 -28.61 -0.25 4.27
N LEU A 11 -28.09 0.95 4.53
CA LEU A 11 -28.77 2.19 4.21
C LEU A 11 -28.90 2.38 2.70
N LEU A 12 -27.86 2.08 1.92
CA LEU A 12 -27.89 2.13 0.46
C LEU A 12 -28.98 1.22 -0.12
N TYR A 13 -29.09 -0.02 0.37
CA TYR A 13 -30.13 -0.94 -0.06
C TYR A 13 -31.52 -0.34 0.22
N ARG A 14 -31.74 0.15 1.44
CA ARG A 14 -33.04 0.71 1.84
C ARG A 14 -33.41 1.94 1.01
N LEU A 15 -32.53 2.92 0.93
CA LEU A 15 -32.80 4.15 0.17
C LEU A 15 -33.04 3.87 -1.30
N SER A 16 -32.34 2.88 -1.86
CA SER A 16 -32.61 2.43 -3.22
C SER A 16 -34.02 1.85 -3.35
N THR A 17 -34.51 1.04 -2.40
CA THR A 17 -35.81 0.32 -2.51
C THR A 17 -37.07 1.11 -2.17
N VAL A 18 -36.94 2.35 -1.70
CA VAL A 18 -38.08 3.16 -1.26
C VAL A 18 -38.45 4.20 -2.31
N SER A 19 -39.76 4.41 -2.50
CA SER A 19 -40.30 5.38 -3.47
C SER A 19 -39.82 6.80 -3.16
N LEU A 20 -39.36 7.54 -4.17
CA LEU A 20 -38.84 8.91 -4.06
C LEU A 20 -39.82 9.89 -3.38
N ASP A 21 -41.12 9.60 -3.41
CA ASP A 21 -42.18 10.40 -2.78
C ASP A 21 -42.37 10.12 -1.27
N GLU A 22 -41.75 9.08 -0.72
CA GLU A 22 -41.86 8.76 0.71
C GLU A 22 -41.09 9.77 1.56
N VAL A 23 -41.77 10.45 2.50
CA VAL A 23 -41.21 11.62 3.23
C VAL A 23 -40.48 11.24 4.53
N LEU A 24 -40.91 10.17 5.22
CA LEU A 24 -40.48 9.81 6.57
C LEU A 24 -39.64 8.52 6.59
N LEU A 25 -38.35 8.65 6.88
CA LEU A 25 -37.40 7.52 6.91
C LEU A 25 -36.65 7.35 8.25
N ASP A 26 -36.85 8.22 9.24
CA ASP A 26 -35.97 8.37 10.40
C ASP A 26 -35.71 7.06 11.17
N ASP A 27 -36.76 6.33 11.58
CA ASP A 27 -36.61 5.05 12.30
C ASP A 27 -35.90 3.97 11.46
N LYS A 28 -36.11 4.01 10.14
CA LYS A 28 -35.47 3.09 9.18
C LYS A 28 -34.00 3.44 8.98
N VAL A 29 -33.64 4.73 9.01
CA VAL A 29 -32.26 5.20 8.93
C VAL A 29 -31.51 4.84 10.20
N GLU A 30 -32.07 5.10 11.38
CA GLU A 30 -31.48 4.74 12.68
C GLU A 30 -31.04 3.28 12.70
N SER A 31 -31.97 2.38 12.37
CA SER A 31 -31.70 0.93 12.36
C SER A 31 -30.56 0.56 11.40
N SER A 32 -30.47 1.21 10.24
CA SER A 32 -29.45 0.92 9.23
C SER A 32 -28.08 1.42 9.62
N VAL A 33 -28.03 2.61 10.23
CA VAL A 33 -26.81 3.22 10.75
C VAL A 33 -26.31 2.45 11.96
N PHE A 34 -27.20 2.02 12.85
CA PHE A 34 -26.87 1.17 13.99
C PHE A 34 -26.22 -0.14 13.55
N LEU A 35 -26.78 -0.85 12.56
CA LEU A 35 -26.19 -2.08 12.04
C LEU A 35 -24.79 -1.85 11.45
N ALA A 36 -24.62 -0.79 10.64
CA ALA A 36 -23.32 -0.45 10.08
C ALA A 36 -22.28 -0.10 11.16
N GLN A 37 -22.70 0.59 12.23
CA GLN A 37 -21.82 0.85 13.36
C GLN A 37 -21.48 -0.43 14.12
N TYR A 38 -22.48 -1.26 14.42
CA TYR A 38 -22.31 -2.51 15.15
C TYR A 38 -21.30 -3.44 14.48
N GLU A 39 -21.38 -3.58 13.15
CA GLU A 39 -20.42 -4.37 12.37
C GLU A 39 -18.98 -3.87 12.51
N GLN A 40 -18.78 -2.55 12.59
CA GLN A 40 -17.46 -1.92 12.63
C GLN A 40 -16.92 -1.75 14.05
N THR A 41 -17.77 -1.76 15.07
CA THR A 41 -17.38 -1.55 16.47
C THR A 41 -17.90 -2.66 17.38
N ARG A 42 -17.71 -3.93 16.99
CA ARG A 42 -18.19 -5.12 17.74
C ARG A 42 -17.66 -5.23 19.17
N SER A 43 -16.54 -4.58 19.47
CA SER A 43 -15.95 -4.53 20.81
C SER A 43 -16.61 -3.50 21.74
N LEU A 44 -17.49 -2.62 21.21
CA LEU A 44 -18.21 -1.62 21.99
C LEU A 44 -19.61 -2.12 22.36
N PRO A 45 -20.10 -1.82 23.58
CA PRO A 45 -21.46 -2.17 23.98
C PRO A 45 -22.51 -1.31 23.27
N ASP A 46 -23.67 -1.88 22.97
CA ASP A 46 -24.76 -1.25 22.19
C ASP A 46 -25.18 0.14 22.68
N HIS A 47 -25.10 0.41 23.98
CA HIS A 47 -25.48 1.72 24.53
C HIS A 47 -24.60 2.85 23.99
N VAL A 48 -23.35 2.58 23.62
CA VAL A 48 -22.45 3.58 23.01
C VAL A 48 -22.99 4.04 21.65
N ALA A 49 -23.46 3.11 20.83
CA ALA A 49 -24.07 3.41 19.54
C ALA A 49 -25.39 4.18 19.70
N LYS A 50 -26.26 3.73 20.62
CA LYS A 50 -27.56 4.39 20.90
C LYS A 50 -27.39 5.81 21.43
N SER A 51 -26.43 6.03 22.34
CA SER A 51 -26.12 7.36 22.86
C SER A 51 -25.52 8.27 21.78
N ALA A 52 -24.64 7.74 20.92
CA ALA A 52 -24.08 8.51 19.80
C ALA A 52 -25.15 8.92 18.78
N TRP A 53 -26.14 8.06 18.52
CA TRP A 53 -27.28 8.39 17.67
C TRP A 53 -28.15 9.48 18.29
N SER A 54 -28.53 9.30 19.55
CA SER A 54 -29.32 10.29 20.29
C SER A 54 -28.64 11.66 20.33
N ALA A 55 -27.31 11.70 20.54
CA ALA A 55 -26.52 12.92 20.51
C ALA A 55 -26.51 13.58 19.12
N LEU A 56 -26.41 12.79 18.04
CA LEU A 56 -26.51 13.31 16.67
C LEU A 56 -27.88 13.96 16.43
N ILE A 57 -28.98 13.26 16.75
CA ILE A 57 -30.33 13.80 16.58
C ILE A 57 -30.55 15.07 17.40
N GLN A 58 -30.07 15.11 18.64
CA GLN A 58 -30.12 16.31 19.48
C GLN A 58 -29.36 17.48 18.84
N ARG A 59 -28.14 17.22 18.33
CA ARG A 59 -27.32 18.24 17.65
C ARG A 59 -27.97 18.77 16.38
N LEU A 60 -28.61 17.90 15.59
CA LEU A 60 -29.35 18.30 14.39
C LEU A 60 -30.56 19.18 14.72
N LYS A 61 -31.35 18.79 15.74
CA LYS A 61 -32.49 19.58 16.23
C LYS A 61 -32.06 20.96 16.72
N GLN A 62 -30.99 21.05 17.51
CA GLN A 62 -30.45 22.33 18.00
C GLN A 62 -30.03 23.28 16.88
N ARG A 63 -29.63 22.74 15.72
CA ARG A 63 -29.14 23.50 14.57
C ARG A 63 -30.18 23.67 13.47
N ASN A 64 -31.41 23.23 13.70
CA ASN A 64 -32.49 23.22 12.72
C ASN A 64 -32.07 22.56 11.39
N MET A 65 -31.35 21.43 11.48
CA MET A 65 -30.88 20.65 10.33
C MET A 65 -31.70 19.37 10.21
N LYS A 66 -32.10 19.03 8.98
CA LYS A 66 -32.74 17.74 8.65
C LYS A 66 -31.70 16.61 8.67
N LEU A 67 -32.10 15.42 9.12
CA LEU A 67 -31.29 14.21 8.99
C LEU A 67 -31.12 13.86 7.51
N GLY A 68 -29.89 13.71 7.05
CA GLY A 68 -29.61 13.43 5.64
C GLY A 68 -28.14 13.56 5.27
N PRO A 69 -27.79 13.38 3.99
CA PRO A 69 -26.42 13.41 3.50
C PRO A 69 -25.77 14.79 3.65
N ILE A 70 -26.52 15.87 3.41
CA ILE A 70 -26.02 17.25 3.53
C ILE A 70 -25.63 17.55 4.98
N ALA A 71 -26.47 17.12 5.93
CA ALA A 71 -26.18 17.27 7.34
C ALA A 71 -24.94 16.49 7.77
N ALA A 72 -24.79 15.24 7.30
CA ALA A 72 -23.59 14.45 7.58
C ALA A 72 -22.32 15.11 7.01
N LEU A 73 -22.34 15.55 5.74
CA LEU A 73 -21.23 16.26 5.10
C LEU A 73 -20.88 17.54 5.86
N ARG A 74 -21.87 18.34 6.26
CA ARG A 74 -21.66 19.59 6.99
C ARG A 74 -21.03 19.36 8.36
N LEU A 75 -21.53 18.39 9.12
CA LEU A 75 -20.97 18.06 10.43
C LEU A 75 -19.53 17.52 10.34
N ILE A 76 -19.22 16.76 9.28
CA ILE A 76 -17.86 16.31 8.99
C ILE A 76 -16.97 17.50 8.60
N ALA A 77 -17.41 18.32 7.64
CA ALA A 77 -16.67 19.49 7.17
C ALA A 77 -16.35 20.45 8.32
N GLU A 78 -17.34 20.77 9.16
CA GLU A 78 -17.14 21.64 10.33
C GLU A 78 -16.22 21.03 11.39
N LYS A 79 -16.19 19.71 11.55
CA LYS A 79 -15.30 19.04 12.50
C LYS A 79 -13.86 19.06 11.99
N PHE A 80 -13.66 18.70 10.73
CA PHE A 80 -12.32 18.37 10.22
C PHE A 80 -11.69 19.48 9.39
N VAL A 81 -12.46 20.37 8.77
CA VAL A 81 -11.96 21.34 7.80
C VAL A 81 -12.10 22.76 8.35
N LYS A 82 -11.02 23.54 8.22
CA LYS A 82 -10.97 24.96 8.57
C LYS A 82 -10.29 25.76 7.46
N ASN A 83 -10.67 27.02 7.33
CA ASN A 83 -9.99 27.94 6.42
C ASN A 83 -8.72 28.48 7.08
N GLU A 84 -7.59 28.22 6.45
CA GLU A 84 -6.31 28.85 6.76
C GLU A 84 -5.95 29.88 5.67
N LYS A 85 -4.83 30.59 5.81
CA LYS A 85 -4.42 31.67 4.89
C LYS A 85 -4.41 31.26 3.41
N ASP A 86 -4.02 30.02 3.13
CA ASP A 86 -3.86 29.50 1.77
C ASP A 86 -4.96 28.49 1.39
N GLY A 87 -6.13 28.61 2.04
CA GLY A 87 -7.31 27.79 1.75
C GLY A 87 -7.61 26.75 2.83
N PRO A 88 -8.54 25.82 2.54
CA PRO A 88 -8.98 24.79 3.47
C PRO A 88 -7.85 23.84 3.89
N LYS A 89 -7.82 23.51 5.18
CA LYS A 89 -6.88 22.58 5.82
C LYS A 89 -7.60 21.75 6.86
N THR A 90 -7.04 20.58 7.18
CA THR A 90 -7.51 19.83 8.34
C THR A 90 -6.87 20.32 9.63
N ASP A 91 -7.56 20.18 10.77
CA ASP A 91 -6.94 20.47 12.06
C ASP A 91 -5.79 19.48 12.32
N LEU A 92 -4.63 20.03 12.66
CA LEU A 92 -3.45 19.27 13.03
C LEU A 92 -3.75 18.26 14.16
N ALA A 93 -4.60 18.62 15.12
CA ALA A 93 -5.01 17.72 16.21
C ALA A 93 -5.89 16.55 15.75
N LEU A 94 -6.60 16.70 14.63
CA LEU A 94 -7.57 15.73 14.12
C LEU A 94 -7.03 14.96 12.90
N PHE A 95 -5.75 15.13 12.54
CA PHE A 95 -5.22 14.60 11.29
C PHE A 95 -5.27 13.07 11.19
N SER A 96 -4.93 12.36 12.27
CA SER A 96 -5.03 10.88 12.31
C SER A 96 -6.48 10.40 12.22
N GLU A 97 -7.42 11.09 12.88
CA GLU A 97 -8.85 10.81 12.73
C GLU A 97 -9.36 11.11 11.31
N TRP A 98 -8.85 12.17 10.68
CA TRP A 98 -9.16 12.55 9.32
C TRP A 98 -8.71 11.49 8.32
N GLN A 99 -7.48 10.96 8.43
CA GLN A 99 -7.01 9.88 7.57
C GLN A 99 -7.90 8.63 7.68
N THR A 100 -8.30 8.26 8.89
CA THR A 100 -9.26 7.15 9.12
C THR A 100 -10.65 7.42 8.53
N LEU A 101 -11.06 8.69 8.41
CA LEU A 101 -12.27 9.04 7.70
C LEU A 101 -12.09 8.92 6.17
N MET A 102 -10.94 9.33 5.63
CA MET A 102 -10.64 9.28 4.20
C MET A 102 -10.65 7.85 3.63
N SER A 103 -10.41 6.82 4.46
CA SER A 103 -10.54 5.42 4.04
C SER A 103 -11.99 4.94 3.89
N ARG A 104 -12.98 5.83 4.07
CA ARG A 104 -14.42 5.49 4.16
C ARG A 104 -15.32 6.46 3.40
N VAL A 105 -14.96 7.73 3.40
CA VAL A 105 -15.74 8.82 2.82
C VAL A 105 -14.84 9.65 1.92
N SER A 106 -15.28 9.88 0.68
CA SER A 106 -14.54 10.73 -0.26
C SER A 106 -14.38 12.15 0.30
N CYS A 107 -13.19 12.71 0.08
CA CYS A 107 -12.88 14.08 0.51
C CYS A 107 -13.61 15.13 -0.34
N LEU A 108 -13.97 14.78 -1.57
CA LEU A 108 -14.46 15.71 -2.57
C LEU A 108 -15.84 16.30 -2.18
N PRO A 109 -16.86 15.50 -1.80
CA PRO A 109 -18.14 16.04 -1.33
C PRO A 109 -18.03 16.80 0.00
N VAL A 110 -17.13 16.37 0.90
CA VAL A 110 -16.87 17.08 2.16
C VAL A 110 -16.32 18.48 1.85
N MET A 111 -15.42 18.56 0.87
CA MET A 111 -14.82 19.83 0.49
C MET A 111 -15.78 20.77 -0.25
N ALA A 112 -16.62 20.23 -1.13
CA ALA A 112 -17.70 21.01 -1.75
C ALA A 112 -18.67 21.56 -0.69
N CYS A 113 -18.98 20.77 0.35
CA CYS A 113 -19.81 21.21 1.46
C CYS A 113 -19.14 22.33 2.28
N HIS A 114 -17.86 22.18 2.60
CA HIS A 114 -17.08 23.22 3.27
C HIS A 114 -17.10 24.54 2.50
N GLN A 115 -16.91 24.49 1.18
CA GLN A 115 -16.91 25.68 0.32
C GLN A 115 -18.22 26.48 0.41
N VAL A 116 -19.37 25.82 0.56
CA VAL A 116 -20.70 26.47 0.63
C VAL A 116 -21.01 27.01 2.03
N PHE A 117 -20.81 26.19 3.06
CA PHE A 117 -21.27 26.50 4.42
C PHE A 117 -20.23 27.24 5.27
N ASN A 118 -18.95 27.17 4.89
CA ASN A 118 -17.85 27.87 5.54
C ASN A 118 -16.85 28.39 4.49
N PRO A 119 -17.27 29.29 3.58
CA PRO A 119 -16.43 29.76 2.49
C PRO A 119 -15.18 30.49 3.01
N ALA A 120 -14.05 30.28 2.35
CA ALA A 120 -12.88 31.14 2.52
C ALA A 120 -13.19 32.58 2.03
N PRO A 121 -12.43 33.60 2.46
CA PRO A 121 -12.57 34.96 1.94
C PRO A 121 -12.50 34.98 0.41
N ALA A 122 -13.31 35.81 -0.24
CA ALA A 122 -13.51 35.85 -1.70
C ALA A 122 -12.23 36.07 -2.55
N THR A 123 -11.11 36.43 -1.93
CA THR A 123 -9.80 36.63 -2.57
C THR A 123 -9.02 35.34 -2.82
N LEU A 124 -9.51 34.17 -2.38
CA LEU A 124 -8.85 32.87 -2.55
C LEU A 124 -9.65 32.01 -3.54
N GLU A 125 -9.15 31.85 -4.77
CA GLU A 125 -9.61 30.78 -5.66
C GLU A 125 -9.09 29.44 -5.15
N TYR A 126 -9.97 28.64 -4.54
CA TYR A 126 -9.64 27.29 -4.11
C TYR A 126 -10.02 26.26 -5.18
N ARG A 127 -9.07 25.37 -5.49
CA ARG A 127 -9.33 24.14 -6.27
C ARG A 127 -9.12 22.94 -5.37
N PHE A 128 -10.08 22.00 -5.38
CA PHE A 128 -9.95 20.75 -4.63
C PHE A 128 -8.67 20.01 -5.04
N ARG A 129 -7.95 19.50 -4.04
CA ARG A 129 -6.79 18.63 -4.22
C ARG A 129 -6.83 17.53 -3.17
N TRP A 130 -6.53 16.32 -3.60
CA TRP A 130 -6.44 15.16 -2.74
C TRP A 130 -4.96 14.85 -2.43
N PRO A 131 -4.63 14.43 -1.19
CA PRO A 131 -5.45 14.49 0.03
C PRO A 131 -5.46 15.89 0.69
N LEU A 132 -6.36 16.09 1.65
CA LEU A 132 -6.39 17.31 2.47
C LEU A 132 -5.39 17.21 3.64
N TYR A 133 -4.42 18.11 3.68
CA TYR A 133 -3.38 18.17 4.73
C TYR A 133 -3.69 19.18 5.84
N PRO A 134 -3.12 19.00 7.03
CA PRO A 134 -3.07 20.05 8.03
C PRO A 134 -2.10 21.15 7.59
N TYR A 135 -2.03 22.22 8.38
CA TYR A 135 -1.08 23.31 8.17
C TYR A 135 -0.30 23.57 9.45
N HIS A 136 1.03 23.60 9.32
CA HIS A 136 1.91 24.17 10.32
C HIS A 136 3.01 24.98 9.62
N PRO A 137 3.20 26.28 9.96
CA PRO A 137 4.06 27.17 9.19
C PRO A 137 5.50 26.68 9.08
N THR A 138 6.05 26.09 10.15
CA THR A 138 7.43 25.55 10.12
C THR A 138 7.56 24.29 9.26
N VAL A 139 6.50 23.48 9.17
CA VAL A 139 6.49 22.26 8.33
C VAL A 139 6.39 22.66 6.86
N GLU A 140 5.49 23.58 6.52
CA GLU A 140 5.33 24.05 5.14
C GLU A 140 6.57 24.81 4.64
N ASP A 141 7.19 25.66 5.48
CA ASP A 141 8.47 26.31 5.14
C ASP A 141 9.56 25.27 4.87
N TYR A 142 9.70 24.27 5.76
CA TYR A 142 10.65 23.18 5.58
C TYR A 142 10.43 22.41 4.28
N ILE A 143 9.19 21.96 3.99
CA ILE A 143 8.88 21.22 2.76
C ILE A 143 9.13 22.09 1.52
N THR A 144 8.82 23.38 1.59
CA THR A 144 9.07 24.30 0.46
C THR A 144 10.56 24.45 0.17
N ARG A 145 11.39 24.52 1.22
CA ARG A 145 12.82 24.80 1.11
C ARG A 145 13.66 23.56 0.85
N GLU A 146 13.39 22.47 1.58
CA GLU A 146 14.18 21.22 1.54
C GLU A 146 13.55 20.17 0.62
N ARG A 147 12.21 20.17 0.48
CA ARG A 147 11.41 19.13 -0.19
C ARG A 147 11.56 17.76 0.48
N LEU A 148 10.72 16.82 0.07
CA LEU A 148 10.65 15.47 0.62
C LEU A 148 11.36 14.45 -0.28
N HIS A 149 11.78 13.33 0.30
CA HIS A 149 12.54 12.28 -0.38
C HIS A 149 11.82 10.93 -0.26
N GLU A 150 11.15 10.55 -1.34
CA GLU A 150 10.34 9.34 -1.46
C GLU A 150 11.22 8.16 -1.85
N THR A 151 11.49 7.29 -0.88
CA THR A 151 12.37 6.11 -1.06
C THR A 151 11.61 4.82 -1.35
N HIS A 152 10.28 4.84 -1.20
CA HIS A 152 9.46 3.65 -1.32
C HIS A 152 8.05 4.04 -1.76
N GLN A 153 7.84 4.15 -3.09
CA GLN A 153 6.50 4.27 -3.66
C GLN A 153 6.29 3.24 -4.77
N HIS A 154 5.25 2.43 -4.61
CA HIS A 154 4.69 1.62 -5.68
C HIS A 154 3.99 2.52 -6.69
N LEU A 155 4.41 2.47 -7.95
CA LEU A 155 3.77 3.31 -8.96
C LEU A 155 2.35 2.83 -9.19
N ASN A 156 2.13 1.53 -9.33
CA ASN A 156 0.77 0.98 -9.37
C ASN A 156 0.17 1.02 -7.96
N GLY A 157 -1.13 1.31 -7.84
CA GLY A 157 -1.76 1.50 -6.53
C GLY A 157 -1.63 2.91 -5.96
N SER A 158 -1.06 3.87 -6.71
CA SER A 158 -0.84 5.25 -6.24
C SER A 158 -1.93 6.25 -6.66
N THR A 159 -2.81 5.89 -7.59
CA THR A 159 -3.89 6.79 -8.04
C THR A 159 -4.96 6.96 -6.95
N SER A 160 -5.51 8.17 -6.79
CA SER A 160 -6.58 8.42 -5.80
C SER A 160 -7.84 7.60 -6.08
N ALA A 161 -8.65 7.32 -5.06
CA ALA A 161 -9.94 6.63 -5.26
C ALA A 161 -10.96 7.53 -5.99
N GLU A 162 -10.89 8.86 -5.77
CA GLU A 162 -11.72 9.85 -6.45
C GLU A 162 -11.48 9.87 -7.97
N GLU A 163 -10.23 9.77 -8.41
CA GLU A 163 -9.91 9.71 -9.84
C GLU A 163 -10.41 8.41 -10.47
N CYS A 164 -10.19 7.26 -9.83
CA CYS A 164 -10.71 5.98 -10.29
C CYS A 164 -12.24 5.94 -10.32
N TRP A 165 -12.91 6.58 -9.35
CA TRP A 165 -14.38 6.71 -9.35
C TRP A 165 -14.89 7.44 -10.59
N LEU A 166 -14.27 8.57 -10.93
CA LEU A 166 -14.70 9.38 -12.07
C LEU A 166 -14.39 8.69 -13.40
N ASP A 167 -13.24 8.01 -13.50
CA ASP A 167 -12.89 7.19 -14.65
C ASP A 167 -13.83 5.98 -14.80
N ALA A 168 -14.25 5.38 -13.68
CA ALA A 168 -15.25 4.31 -13.67
C ALA A 168 -16.60 4.76 -14.22
N LEU A 169 -17.03 5.99 -13.90
CA LEU A 169 -18.25 6.58 -14.46
C LEU A 169 -18.09 6.98 -15.93
N LYS A 170 -16.86 7.24 -16.40
CA LYS A 170 -16.53 7.54 -17.79
C LYS A 170 -16.52 6.29 -18.67
N HIS A 171 -16.03 5.19 -18.12
CA HIS A 171 -15.84 3.92 -18.82
C HIS A 171 -16.47 2.74 -18.03
N PRO A 172 -17.80 2.74 -17.82
CA PRO A 172 -18.47 1.77 -16.95
C PRO A 172 -18.32 0.32 -17.46
N ASP A 173 -18.45 0.08 -18.76
CA ASP A 173 -18.30 -1.28 -19.32
C ASP A 173 -16.86 -1.83 -19.20
N VAL A 174 -15.86 -0.95 -19.21
CA VAL A 174 -14.48 -1.36 -18.98
C VAL A 174 -14.29 -1.73 -17.51
N THR A 175 -14.75 -0.86 -16.62
CA THR A 175 -14.66 -1.06 -15.16
C THR A 175 -15.37 -2.33 -14.71
N VAL A 176 -16.57 -2.61 -15.23
CA VAL A 176 -17.30 -3.85 -14.91
C VAL A 176 -16.53 -5.08 -15.38
N ARG A 177 -15.93 -5.05 -16.58
CA ARG A 177 -15.10 -6.15 -17.07
C ARG A 177 -13.86 -6.36 -16.21
N ASP A 178 -13.23 -5.29 -15.74
CA ASP A 178 -12.07 -5.40 -14.85
C ASP A 178 -12.49 -5.95 -13.48
N PHE A 179 -13.59 -5.46 -12.91
CA PHE A 179 -14.19 -6.02 -11.70
C PHE A 179 -14.53 -7.51 -11.83
N GLU A 180 -15.06 -7.94 -12.99
CA GLU A 180 -15.35 -9.35 -13.29
C GLU A 180 -14.09 -10.21 -13.37
N LYS A 181 -12.95 -9.68 -13.86
CA LYS A 181 -11.67 -10.40 -13.82
C LYS A 181 -11.23 -10.64 -12.38
N GLY A 182 -11.31 -9.62 -11.52
CA GLY A 182 -11.01 -9.73 -10.09
C GLY A 182 -11.95 -10.70 -9.36
N TRP A 183 -13.23 -10.71 -9.73
CA TRP A 183 -14.28 -11.55 -9.13
C TRP A 183 -14.04 -13.06 -9.29
N ILE A 184 -13.12 -13.49 -10.15
CA ILE A 184 -12.73 -14.91 -10.29
C ILE A 184 -12.05 -15.40 -8.99
N PHE A 185 -11.31 -14.53 -8.31
CA PHE A 185 -10.55 -14.85 -7.10
C PHE A 185 -11.43 -14.90 -5.85
N GLN A 186 -11.12 -15.81 -4.93
CA GLN A 186 -11.91 -15.99 -3.71
C GLN A 186 -11.69 -14.82 -2.74
N GLU A 187 -10.48 -14.28 -2.73
CA GLU A 187 -10.02 -13.11 -1.98
C GLU A 187 -10.89 -11.88 -2.30
N MET A 188 -11.19 -11.68 -3.60
CA MET A 188 -12.05 -10.59 -4.04
C MET A 188 -13.50 -10.78 -3.57
N LYS A 189 -14.05 -12.00 -3.68
CA LYS A 189 -15.40 -12.31 -3.16
C LYS A 189 -15.49 -12.09 -1.65
N GLN A 190 -14.43 -12.41 -0.91
CA GLN A 190 -14.35 -12.14 0.53
C GLN A 190 -14.36 -10.62 0.81
N LEU A 191 -13.55 -9.84 0.09
CA LEU A 191 -13.52 -8.38 0.24
C LEU A 191 -14.90 -7.78 -0.02
N CYS A 192 -15.53 -8.15 -1.13
CA CYS A 192 -16.87 -7.70 -1.45
C CYS A 192 -17.87 -8.11 -0.36
N ALA A 193 -17.84 -9.36 0.12
CA ALA A 193 -18.76 -9.80 1.16
C ALA A 193 -18.53 -9.10 2.52
N GLN A 194 -17.30 -8.70 2.83
CA GLN A 194 -16.96 -7.91 4.03
C GLN A 194 -17.49 -6.47 3.94
N ILE A 195 -17.61 -5.92 2.73
CA ILE A 195 -18.12 -4.56 2.48
C ILE A 195 -19.65 -4.58 2.33
N ASP A 196 -20.14 -5.45 1.46
CA ASP A 196 -21.54 -5.65 1.10
C ASP A 196 -21.75 -7.09 0.59
N SER A 197 -22.40 -7.92 1.41
CA SER A 197 -22.70 -9.32 1.07
C SER A 197 -23.59 -9.50 -0.16
N SER A 198 -24.28 -8.44 -0.62
CA SER A 198 -25.09 -8.43 -1.84
C SER A 198 -24.34 -7.98 -3.10
N LEU A 199 -23.09 -7.52 -2.96
CA LEU A 199 -22.32 -6.98 -4.07
C LEU A 199 -21.84 -8.09 -5.00
N THR A 200 -22.40 -8.10 -6.19
CA THR A 200 -22.03 -8.97 -7.32
C THR A 200 -21.63 -8.11 -8.52
N PRO A 201 -20.97 -8.65 -9.57
CA PRO A 201 -20.69 -7.89 -10.78
C PRO A 201 -21.92 -7.23 -11.41
N LYS A 202 -23.08 -7.90 -11.35
CA LYS A 202 -24.37 -7.35 -11.79
C LYS A 202 -24.78 -6.14 -10.94
N THR A 203 -24.82 -6.31 -9.62
CA THR A 203 -25.17 -5.23 -8.68
C THR A 203 -24.20 -4.05 -8.78
N PHE A 204 -22.92 -4.33 -9.01
CA PHE A 204 -21.88 -3.33 -9.23
C PHE A 204 -22.17 -2.51 -10.49
N LYS A 205 -22.46 -3.18 -11.61
CA LYS A 205 -22.87 -2.52 -12.87
C LYS A 205 -24.10 -1.64 -12.67
N ASP A 206 -25.15 -2.19 -12.06
CA ASP A 206 -26.40 -1.47 -11.80
C ASP A 206 -26.13 -0.20 -10.97
N ARG A 207 -25.27 -0.30 -9.95
CA ARG A 207 -24.89 0.85 -9.10
C ARG A 207 -24.08 1.90 -9.85
N LEU A 208 -23.14 1.52 -10.72
CA LEU A 208 -22.42 2.48 -11.56
C LEU A 208 -23.37 3.24 -12.48
N GLN A 209 -24.35 2.54 -13.07
CA GLN A 209 -25.33 3.17 -13.95
C GLN A 209 -26.28 4.12 -13.19
N ILE A 210 -26.78 3.68 -12.02
CA ILE A 210 -27.58 4.52 -11.12
C ILE A 210 -26.79 5.79 -10.75
N ALA A 211 -25.54 5.65 -10.33
CA ALA A 211 -24.72 6.80 -9.94
C ALA A 211 -24.47 7.77 -11.10
N SER A 212 -24.17 7.26 -12.30
CA SER A 212 -23.98 8.06 -13.51
C SER A 212 -25.25 8.88 -13.84
N ASN A 213 -26.41 8.24 -13.83
CA ASN A 213 -27.70 8.88 -14.10
C ASN A 213 -28.08 9.90 -13.02
N ILE A 214 -27.86 9.60 -11.74
CA ILE A 214 -28.06 10.55 -10.64
C ILE A 214 -27.17 11.78 -10.82
N ARG A 215 -25.90 11.58 -11.21
CA ARG A 215 -24.94 12.67 -11.39
C ARG A 215 -25.40 13.65 -12.48
N GLU A 216 -25.90 13.14 -13.61
CA GLU A 216 -26.47 13.97 -14.68
C GLU A 216 -27.70 14.77 -14.20
N ILE A 217 -28.61 14.11 -13.46
CA ILE A 217 -29.80 14.75 -12.86
C ILE A 217 -29.39 15.89 -11.92
N LEU A 218 -28.52 15.60 -10.96
CA LEU A 218 -28.14 16.57 -9.93
C LEU A 218 -27.30 17.72 -10.49
N CYS A 219 -26.49 17.47 -11.51
CA CYS A 219 -25.78 18.52 -12.23
C CYS A 219 -26.76 19.49 -12.92
N ARG A 220 -27.83 18.99 -13.57
CA ARG A 220 -28.91 19.86 -14.11
C ARG A 220 -29.58 20.69 -13.04
N VAL A 221 -29.87 20.10 -11.87
CA VAL A 221 -30.44 20.82 -10.73
C VAL A 221 -29.51 21.93 -10.26
N ALA A 222 -28.21 21.66 -10.16
CA ALA A 222 -27.18 22.64 -9.81
C ALA A 222 -27.15 23.83 -10.77
N GLN A 223 -27.36 23.59 -12.07
CA GLN A 223 -27.41 24.63 -13.11
C GLN A 223 -28.75 25.40 -13.17
N GLY A 224 -29.75 25.03 -12.37
CA GLY A 224 -31.06 25.66 -12.44
C GLY A 224 -31.90 25.27 -13.66
N MET A 225 -31.51 24.21 -14.37
CA MET A 225 -32.26 23.71 -15.52
C MET A 225 -33.52 22.98 -15.09
N GLU A 226 -34.57 23.02 -15.92
CA GLU A 226 -35.77 22.23 -15.72
C GLU A 226 -35.47 20.74 -15.85
N LEU A 227 -36.09 19.95 -14.97
CA LEU A 227 -35.98 18.50 -14.99
C LEU A 227 -36.90 17.94 -16.10
N PRO A 228 -36.48 16.92 -16.85
CA PRO A 228 -37.32 16.32 -17.88
C PRO A 228 -38.66 15.80 -17.34
N GLU A 229 -39.73 15.90 -18.13
CA GLU A 229 -41.07 15.44 -17.74
C GLU A 229 -41.10 13.98 -17.28
N TRP A 230 -40.30 13.12 -17.92
CA TRP A 230 -40.23 11.71 -17.57
C TRP A 230 -39.76 11.49 -16.13
N MET A 231 -39.03 12.43 -15.51
CA MET A 231 -38.61 12.31 -14.12
C MET A 231 -39.81 12.27 -13.16
N ALA A 232 -40.94 12.88 -13.52
CA ALA A 232 -42.17 12.77 -12.74
C ALA A 232 -42.72 11.34 -12.68
N SER A 233 -42.28 10.44 -13.58
CA SER A 233 -42.63 9.01 -13.57
C SER A 233 -41.62 8.12 -12.84
N LEU A 234 -40.52 8.71 -12.32
CA LEU A 234 -39.50 7.99 -11.57
C LEU A 234 -39.99 7.76 -10.14
N LEU A 235 -40.46 6.55 -9.85
CA LEU A 235 -40.92 6.17 -8.51
C LEU A 235 -39.76 5.65 -7.66
N TYR A 236 -38.90 4.80 -8.22
CA TYR A 236 -37.83 4.11 -7.49
C TYR A 236 -36.45 4.38 -8.09
N PRO A 237 -35.42 4.63 -7.26
CA PRO A 237 -34.04 4.79 -7.72
C PRO A 237 -33.50 3.65 -8.61
N GLN A 238 -33.94 2.39 -8.44
CA GLN A 238 -33.46 1.28 -9.29
C GLN A 238 -33.85 1.43 -10.75
N GLN A 239 -34.89 2.20 -11.07
CA GLN A 239 -35.25 2.47 -12.46
C GLN A 239 -34.13 3.22 -13.21
N LEU A 240 -33.18 3.83 -12.48
CA LEU A 240 -31.99 4.46 -13.03
C LEU A 240 -30.85 3.47 -13.35
N ALA A 241 -31.02 2.16 -13.08
CA ALA A 241 -30.02 1.14 -13.44
C ALA A 241 -30.01 0.81 -14.93
N ASP A 242 -31.06 1.17 -15.67
CA ASP A 242 -31.13 0.99 -17.11
C ASP A 242 -30.30 2.07 -17.84
N SER A 243 -29.51 1.65 -18.83
CA SER A 243 -28.59 2.52 -19.59
C SER A 243 -29.32 3.50 -20.52
N THR A 244 -30.58 3.23 -20.82
CA THR A 244 -31.46 4.09 -21.62
C THR A 244 -32.63 4.49 -20.76
N ILE A 245 -32.79 5.80 -20.53
CA ILE A 245 -34.00 6.30 -19.89
C ILE A 245 -35.09 6.31 -20.96
N ARG A 246 -35.93 5.27 -20.94
CA ARG A 246 -37.04 5.11 -21.87
C ARG A 246 -38.27 5.82 -21.33
N TYR A 247 -38.84 6.71 -22.14
CA TYR A 247 -40.12 7.34 -21.87
C TYR A 247 -40.95 7.36 -23.15
N GLN A 248 -42.18 6.82 -23.11
CA GLN A 248 -43.03 6.69 -24.31
C GLN A 248 -42.29 6.07 -25.52
N ASP A 249 -41.57 4.96 -25.30
CA ASP A 249 -40.80 4.22 -26.31
C ASP A 249 -39.65 4.97 -27.02
N ASN A 250 -39.30 6.18 -26.56
CA ASN A 250 -38.14 6.94 -27.03
C ASN A 250 -36.98 6.91 -26.03
N GLU A 251 -35.76 6.90 -26.54
CA GLU A 251 -34.54 7.05 -25.72
C GLU A 251 -34.26 8.53 -25.45
N TYR A 252 -34.14 8.90 -24.18
CA TYR A 252 -33.77 10.24 -23.78
C TYR A 252 -32.37 10.25 -23.17
N GLY A 253 -31.49 11.08 -23.73
CA GLY A 253 -30.21 11.43 -23.12
C GLY A 253 -30.34 12.66 -22.22
N PHE A 254 -29.41 12.80 -21.28
CA PHE A 254 -29.21 14.07 -20.57
C PHE A 254 -28.33 14.99 -21.42
N ALA A 255 -28.92 16.04 -22.01
CA ALA A 255 -28.15 17.18 -22.51
C ALA A 255 -27.83 18.10 -21.31
N THR A 256 -26.85 17.71 -20.49
CA THR A 256 -26.38 18.49 -19.33
C THR A 256 -25.20 19.34 -19.75
N VAL A 257 -25.26 20.64 -19.42
CA VAL A 257 -24.09 21.52 -19.55
C VAL A 257 -23.23 21.34 -18.31
N TRP A 258 -21.99 20.90 -18.50
CA TRP A 258 -21.06 20.63 -17.41
C TRP A 258 -20.25 21.88 -17.03
N PRO A 259 -19.85 22.04 -15.75
CA PRO A 259 -19.09 23.21 -15.32
C PRO A 259 -17.71 23.39 -15.99
N THR A 260 -17.14 22.29 -16.51
CA THR A 260 -15.85 22.30 -17.22
C THR A 260 -15.94 21.46 -18.50
N ASN A 261 -14.94 21.59 -19.37
CA ASN A 261 -14.85 20.80 -20.61
C ASN A 261 -14.62 19.30 -20.34
N ASP A 262 -13.96 18.95 -19.24
CA ASP A 262 -13.80 17.57 -18.82
C ASP A 262 -14.83 17.21 -17.75
N LYS A 263 -15.94 16.65 -18.21
CA LYS A 263 -17.05 16.25 -17.34
C LYS A 263 -16.66 15.20 -16.30
N TYR A 264 -15.54 14.48 -16.43
CA TYR A 264 -15.10 13.46 -15.47
C TYR A 264 -13.83 13.88 -14.70
N SER A 265 -13.55 15.18 -14.63
CA SER A 265 -12.49 15.71 -13.78
C SER A 265 -12.98 15.93 -12.34
N GLN A 266 -12.07 15.83 -11.36
CA GLN A 266 -12.36 16.17 -9.96
C GLN A 266 -12.81 17.65 -9.81
N GLU A 267 -12.30 18.54 -10.66
CA GLU A 267 -12.72 19.95 -10.70
C GLU A 267 -14.19 20.09 -11.14
N SER A 268 -14.59 19.41 -12.22
CA SER A 268 -15.99 19.37 -12.64
C SER A 268 -16.90 18.83 -11.53
N GLU A 269 -16.46 17.74 -10.89
CA GLU A 269 -17.18 17.09 -9.79
C GLU A 269 -17.39 18.04 -8.60
N PHE A 270 -16.31 18.71 -8.18
CA PHE A 270 -16.34 19.69 -7.10
C PHE A 270 -17.27 20.87 -7.41
N CYS A 271 -17.24 21.38 -8.65
CA CYS A 271 -18.04 22.52 -9.08
C CYS A 271 -19.55 22.22 -9.07
N TRP A 272 -20.01 21.09 -9.64
CA TRP A 272 -21.45 20.81 -9.65
C TRP A 272 -21.98 20.47 -8.25
N LEU A 273 -21.20 19.78 -7.41
CA LEU A 273 -21.56 19.53 -6.02
C LEU A 273 -21.68 20.83 -5.23
N THR A 274 -20.74 21.76 -5.42
CA THR A 274 -20.79 23.10 -4.79
C THR A 274 -22.03 23.86 -5.23
N GLY A 275 -22.32 23.91 -6.54
CA GLY A 275 -23.52 24.58 -7.07
C GLY A 275 -24.82 23.96 -6.56
N LEU A 276 -24.88 22.63 -6.46
CA LEU A 276 -26.03 21.93 -5.88
C LEU A 276 -26.24 22.29 -4.41
N LEU A 277 -25.18 22.21 -3.60
CA LEU A 277 -25.23 22.48 -2.18
C LEU A 277 -25.56 23.95 -1.87
N GLU A 278 -25.09 24.89 -2.70
CA GLU A 278 -25.47 26.31 -2.58
C GLU A 278 -26.98 26.50 -2.83
N LYS A 279 -27.52 25.85 -3.87
CA LYS A 279 -28.96 25.88 -4.16
C LYS A 279 -29.80 25.28 -3.01
N TRP A 280 -29.26 24.27 -2.34
CA TRP A 280 -29.91 23.57 -1.23
C TRP A 280 -29.50 24.06 0.16
N ARG A 281 -28.87 25.23 0.25
CA ARG A 281 -28.41 25.82 1.51
C ARG A 281 -29.48 25.88 2.59
N TYR A 282 -30.74 26.08 2.20
CA TYR A 282 -31.90 26.22 3.08
C TYR A 282 -32.90 25.05 3.00
N GLY A 283 -32.55 23.98 2.29
CA GLY A 283 -33.40 22.82 2.11
C GLY A 283 -33.30 22.23 0.70
N ALA A 284 -33.34 20.90 0.64
CA ALA A 284 -33.38 20.14 -0.60
C ALA A 284 -34.75 19.45 -0.75
N PRO A 285 -35.31 19.35 -1.97
CA PRO A 285 -36.46 18.49 -2.22
C PRO A 285 -36.14 17.04 -1.85
N GLU A 286 -37.04 16.36 -1.15
CA GLU A 286 -36.70 15.09 -0.48
C GLU A 286 -36.28 13.97 -1.43
N GLY A 287 -36.98 13.82 -2.56
CA GLY A 287 -36.62 12.86 -3.59
C GLY A 287 -35.23 13.13 -4.17
N LEU A 288 -34.89 14.40 -4.43
CA LEU A 288 -33.58 14.78 -4.98
C LEU A 288 -32.46 14.66 -3.94
N GLU A 289 -32.71 15.00 -2.68
CA GLU A 289 -31.77 14.79 -1.58
C GLU A 289 -31.46 13.31 -1.41
N ARG A 290 -32.46 12.44 -1.56
CA ARG A 290 -32.25 10.99 -1.54
C ARG A 290 -31.38 10.52 -2.69
N LEU A 291 -31.56 11.05 -3.90
CA LEU A 291 -30.67 10.72 -5.02
C LEU A 291 -29.21 11.11 -4.69
N LEU A 292 -28.98 12.30 -4.12
CA LEU A 292 -27.64 12.68 -3.65
C LEU A 292 -27.12 11.69 -2.59
N TRP A 293 -27.98 11.25 -1.67
CA TRP A 293 -27.61 10.29 -0.65
C TRP A 293 -27.15 8.95 -1.24
N ILE A 294 -27.92 8.41 -2.19
CA ILE A 294 -27.61 7.17 -2.90
C ILE A 294 -26.30 7.32 -3.69
N TYR A 295 -26.11 8.43 -4.39
CA TYR A 295 -24.87 8.72 -5.12
C TYR A 295 -23.64 8.66 -4.20
N LEU A 296 -23.68 9.35 -3.06
CA LEU A 296 -22.59 9.36 -2.09
C LEU A 296 -22.34 7.98 -1.48
N LEU A 297 -23.40 7.21 -1.19
CA LEU A 297 -23.28 5.85 -0.67
C LEU A 297 -22.65 4.89 -1.68
N ILE A 298 -22.99 5.01 -2.97
CA ILE A 298 -22.37 4.20 -4.04
C ILE A 298 -20.90 4.62 -4.22
N GLN A 299 -20.61 5.94 -4.29
CA GLN A 299 -19.24 6.46 -4.38
C GLN A 299 -18.38 5.94 -3.23
N ASN A 300 -18.88 6.00 -1.99
CA ASN A 300 -18.14 5.56 -0.82
C ASN A 300 -18.01 4.03 -0.75
N GLN A 301 -18.97 3.26 -1.27
CA GLN A 301 -18.79 1.82 -1.45
C GLN A 301 -17.66 1.52 -2.46
N TYR A 302 -17.64 2.23 -3.60
CA TYR A 302 -16.57 2.11 -4.58
C TYR A 302 -15.21 2.47 -3.98
N LEU A 303 -15.13 3.57 -3.21
CA LEU A 303 -13.93 3.95 -2.46
C LEU A 303 -13.46 2.84 -1.51
N THR A 304 -14.36 2.20 -0.77
CA THR A 304 -13.99 1.11 0.15
C THR A 304 -13.51 -0.16 -0.54
N LEU A 305 -13.69 -0.31 -1.86
CA LEU A 305 -13.06 -1.37 -2.65
C LEU A 305 -11.63 -1.00 -3.07
N LEU A 306 -11.23 0.27 -2.99
CA LEU A 306 -9.94 0.76 -3.43
C LEU A 306 -9.00 1.20 -2.30
N VAL A 307 -9.57 1.61 -1.17
CA VAL A 307 -8.83 2.14 -0.01
C VAL A 307 -8.99 1.21 1.18
N GLN A 308 -7.88 0.80 1.78
CA GLN A 308 -7.85 -0.08 2.93
C GLN A 308 -8.33 0.64 4.19
N ARG A 309 -9.40 0.11 4.79
CA ARG A 309 -9.99 0.63 6.01
C ARG A 309 -9.14 0.27 7.24
N ASP A 310 -9.26 1.08 8.29
CA ASP A 310 -8.59 0.86 9.57
C ASP A 310 -9.00 -0.42 10.31
N ASP A 311 -10.17 -0.99 10.00
CA ASP A 311 -10.64 -2.24 10.57
C ASP A 311 -10.36 -3.47 9.68
N PHE A 312 -9.79 -3.28 8.49
CA PHE A 312 -9.31 -4.37 7.62
C PHE A 312 -7.79 -4.36 7.68
N PHE A 313 -7.20 -5.05 8.65
CA PHE A 313 -5.75 -5.04 8.89
C PHE A 313 -5.09 -6.38 8.52
N GLY A 314 -3.80 -6.32 8.20
CA GLY A 314 -3.00 -7.48 7.76
C GLY A 314 -2.69 -7.49 6.26
N PHE A 315 -1.59 -8.15 5.88
CA PHE A 315 -1.14 -8.22 4.49
C PHE A 315 -2.16 -8.94 3.59
N ASP A 316 -2.78 -10.01 4.09
CA ASP A 316 -3.84 -10.72 3.34
C ASP A 316 -5.06 -9.82 3.05
N GLN A 317 -5.35 -8.82 3.90
CA GLN A 317 -6.37 -7.82 3.59
C GLN A 317 -5.89 -6.85 2.52
N PHE A 318 -4.67 -6.31 2.66
CA PHE A 318 -4.03 -5.46 1.65
C PHE A 318 -4.04 -6.13 0.27
N GLN A 319 -3.66 -7.41 0.19
CA GLN A 319 -3.58 -8.14 -1.06
C GLN A 319 -4.93 -8.20 -1.80
N LYS A 320 -6.06 -8.24 -1.09
CA LYS A 320 -7.40 -8.22 -1.72
C LYS A 320 -7.63 -6.94 -2.53
N TYR A 321 -7.13 -5.79 -2.06
CA TYR A 321 -7.26 -4.51 -2.76
C TYR A 321 -6.50 -4.52 -4.09
N THR A 322 -5.32 -5.14 -4.12
CA THR A 322 -4.52 -5.29 -5.35
C THR A 322 -5.20 -6.19 -6.40
N MET A 323 -6.13 -7.07 -5.98
CA MET A 323 -6.86 -8.00 -6.85
C MET A 323 -8.20 -7.46 -7.36
N THR A 324 -8.58 -6.23 -6.99
CA THR A 324 -9.86 -5.65 -7.45
C THR A 324 -9.85 -5.31 -8.93
N GLU A 325 -8.67 -5.09 -9.52
CA GLU A 325 -8.46 -4.62 -10.90
C GLU A 325 -9.11 -3.24 -11.20
N LEU A 326 -9.77 -2.61 -10.23
CA LEU A 326 -10.53 -1.37 -10.40
C LEU A 326 -9.65 -0.14 -10.69
N ARG A 327 -8.33 -0.26 -10.58
CA ARG A 327 -7.37 0.79 -10.95
C ARG A 327 -6.81 0.62 -12.36
N GLU A 328 -6.93 -0.56 -12.97
CA GLU A 328 -6.15 -0.95 -14.16
C GLU A 328 -6.34 0.02 -15.34
N GLU A 329 -7.57 0.43 -15.64
CA GLU A 329 -7.83 1.38 -16.73
C GLU A 329 -7.22 2.76 -16.45
N THR A 330 -7.51 3.33 -15.29
CA THR A 330 -7.03 4.65 -14.86
C THR A 330 -5.50 4.69 -14.80
N GLU A 331 -4.90 3.58 -14.37
CA GLU A 331 -3.46 3.42 -14.20
C GLU A 331 -2.71 3.07 -15.49
N LYS A 332 -3.35 2.99 -16.67
CA LYS A 332 -2.59 2.89 -17.94
C LYS A 332 -1.71 4.11 -18.19
N SER A 333 -2.11 5.28 -17.69
CA SER A 333 -1.33 6.51 -17.73
C SER A 333 -0.57 6.74 -16.42
N TYR A 334 0.64 7.28 -16.51
CA TYR A 334 1.48 7.59 -15.35
C TYR A 334 1.47 9.09 -14.98
N LEU A 335 0.90 9.95 -15.82
CA LEU A 335 0.95 11.40 -15.64
C LEU A 335 0.33 11.86 -14.31
N SER A 336 -0.85 11.32 -13.94
CA SER A 336 -1.53 11.72 -12.70
C SER A 336 -0.72 11.35 -11.46
N ARG A 337 -0.03 10.20 -11.47
CA ARG A 337 0.83 9.73 -10.38
C ARG A 337 1.98 10.72 -10.09
N PHE A 338 2.63 11.22 -11.14
CA PHE A 338 3.69 12.24 -10.99
C PHE A 338 3.13 13.61 -10.56
N LYS A 339 1.93 13.98 -11.02
CA LYS A 339 1.24 15.20 -10.56
C LYS A 339 0.86 15.11 -9.07
N HIS A 340 0.40 13.94 -8.61
CA HIS A 340 0.13 13.71 -7.18
C HIS A 340 1.42 13.85 -6.36
N ALA A 341 2.52 13.21 -6.77
CA ALA A 341 3.81 13.36 -6.10
C ALA A 341 4.34 14.82 -6.11
N HIS A 342 4.03 15.59 -7.16
CA HIS A 342 4.40 17.02 -7.24
C HIS A 342 3.64 17.86 -6.20
N GLY A 343 2.36 17.58 -5.99
CA GLY A 343 1.51 18.34 -5.07
C GLY A 343 1.06 19.69 -5.64
N ALA A 344 0.86 20.67 -4.75
CA ALA A 344 0.13 21.92 -5.08
C ALA A 344 0.99 23.16 -5.36
N GLY A 345 2.31 23.07 -5.24
CA GLY A 345 3.23 24.19 -5.37
C GLY A 345 3.70 24.44 -6.80
N VAL A 346 4.46 25.53 -7.00
CA VAL A 346 5.27 25.71 -8.21
C VAL A 346 6.40 24.69 -8.22
N TYR A 347 7.05 24.51 -7.06
CA TYR A 347 8.04 23.48 -6.82
C TYR A 347 7.34 22.21 -6.32
N SER A 348 7.82 21.07 -6.83
CA SER A 348 7.42 19.75 -6.38
C SER A 348 7.71 19.60 -4.88
N GLN A 349 6.73 19.11 -4.14
CA GLN A 349 6.88 18.81 -2.71
C GLN A 349 7.86 17.65 -2.50
N VAL A 350 7.94 16.73 -3.46
CA VAL A 350 8.93 15.65 -3.50
C VAL A 350 10.08 16.03 -4.43
N ARG A 351 11.31 15.95 -3.96
CA ARG A 351 12.52 16.16 -4.77
C ARG A 351 13.00 14.88 -5.43
N TYR A 352 13.07 13.80 -4.67
CA TYR A 352 13.56 12.50 -5.14
C TYR A 352 12.42 11.51 -5.03
N LEU A 353 12.04 10.90 -6.15
CA LEU A 353 10.98 9.90 -6.23
C LEU A 353 11.55 8.58 -6.72
N GLU A 354 11.45 7.56 -5.89
CA GLU A 354 11.83 6.19 -6.22
C GLU A 354 10.58 5.34 -6.48
N GLY A 355 10.26 5.19 -7.78
CA GLY A 355 9.08 4.47 -8.24
C GLY A 355 9.33 2.99 -8.50
N ARG A 356 8.53 2.12 -7.87
CA ARG A 356 8.60 0.66 -8.07
C ARG A 356 7.67 0.19 -9.17
N PHE A 357 8.15 -0.73 -10.00
CA PHE A 357 7.34 -1.40 -11.02
C PHE A 357 7.64 -2.89 -11.07
N ALA A 358 6.63 -3.70 -11.40
CA ALA A 358 6.79 -5.15 -11.52
C ALA A 358 7.34 -5.55 -12.91
N PRO A 359 8.53 -6.20 -13.00
CA PRO A 359 9.10 -6.72 -14.24
C PRO A 359 8.13 -7.66 -14.97
N LYS A 360 8.13 -7.63 -16.31
CA LYS A 360 7.29 -8.50 -17.15
C LYS A 360 8.12 -9.62 -17.78
N SER A 361 7.54 -10.82 -17.85
CA SER A 361 8.15 -11.99 -18.48
C SER A 361 8.07 -12.00 -20.01
N ASP A 362 7.40 -11.02 -20.61
CA ASP A 362 7.31 -10.83 -22.06
C ASP A 362 8.08 -9.56 -22.47
N PRO A 363 9.03 -9.64 -23.43
CA PRO A 363 9.86 -8.50 -23.81
C PRO A 363 9.07 -7.29 -24.30
N ASN A 364 8.02 -7.49 -25.09
CA ASN A 364 7.19 -6.40 -25.63
C ASN A 364 6.40 -5.71 -24.51
N LYS A 365 5.86 -6.47 -23.56
CA LYS A 365 5.18 -5.92 -22.38
C LYS A 365 6.16 -5.16 -21.47
N MET A 366 7.38 -5.65 -21.30
CA MET A 366 8.42 -4.95 -20.53
C MET A 366 8.79 -3.61 -21.17
N GLN A 367 9.07 -3.59 -22.47
CA GLN A 367 9.39 -2.36 -23.20
C GLN A 367 8.24 -1.36 -23.16
N LYS A 368 7.00 -1.81 -23.36
CA LYS A 368 5.80 -0.96 -23.24
C LYS A 368 5.65 -0.37 -21.85
N LEU A 369 5.91 -1.14 -20.80
CA LEU A 369 5.84 -0.65 -19.42
C LEU A 369 6.86 0.46 -19.17
N ILE A 370 8.14 0.21 -19.47
CA ILE A 370 9.21 1.21 -19.29
C ILE A 370 8.91 2.47 -20.12
N PHE A 371 8.47 2.30 -21.36
CA PHE A 371 8.05 3.39 -22.23
C PHE A 371 6.91 4.22 -21.62
N SER A 372 5.84 3.58 -21.14
CA SER A 372 4.69 4.28 -20.54
C SER A 372 5.07 5.07 -19.29
N VAL A 373 5.93 4.52 -18.43
CA VAL A 373 6.43 5.19 -17.22
C VAL A 373 7.22 6.44 -17.60
N LEU A 374 8.24 6.29 -18.47
CA LEU A 374 9.09 7.40 -18.88
C LEU A 374 8.33 8.45 -19.68
N ARG A 375 7.37 8.04 -20.51
CA ARG A 375 6.49 8.95 -21.26
C ARG A 375 5.65 9.78 -20.31
N GLY A 376 5.00 9.16 -19.31
CA GLY A 376 4.21 9.89 -18.32
C GLY A 376 5.07 10.86 -17.51
N TYR A 377 6.32 10.49 -17.20
CA TYR A 377 7.27 11.37 -16.53
C TYR A 377 7.68 12.56 -17.41
N TRP A 378 7.94 12.32 -18.70
CA TRP A 378 8.21 13.39 -19.66
C TRP A 378 7.01 14.34 -19.83
N GLU A 379 5.79 13.82 -19.97
CA GLU A 379 4.56 14.62 -20.05
C GLU A 379 4.38 15.51 -18.81
N TYR A 380 4.74 14.98 -17.65
CA TYR A 380 4.79 15.74 -16.40
C TYR A 380 5.83 16.87 -16.49
N LEU A 381 7.08 16.58 -16.85
CA LEU A 381 8.15 17.59 -16.95
C LEU A 381 7.82 18.71 -17.95
N LYS A 382 7.25 18.35 -19.10
CA LYS A 382 6.83 19.28 -20.14
C LYS A 382 5.80 20.30 -19.66
N GLY A 383 4.96 19.94 -18.68
CA GLY A 383 4.02 20.87 -18.06
C GLY A 383 4.67 22.01 -17.27
N HIS A 384 5.96 21.90 -16.94
CA HIS A 384 6.69 22.82 -16.06
C HIS A 384 7.96 23.42 -16.67
N ILE A 385 8.47 22.86 -17.78
CA ILE A 385 9.76 23.24 -18.36
C ILE A 385 9.61 23.49 -19.86
N THR A 386 10.28 24.53 -20.36
CA THR A 386 10.40 24.79 -21.79
C THR A 386 11.55 23.97 -22.36
N VAL A 387 11.30 23.26 -23.45
CA VAL A 387 12.30 22.50 -24.20
C VAL A 387 12.52 23.14 -25.57
N ASP A 388 13.77 23.22 -26.02
CA ASP A 388 14.13 23.80 -27.31
C ASP A 388 13.67 22.92 -28.48
N TRP A 389 13.65 21.61 -28.26
CA TRP A 389 13.20 20.60 -29.22
C TRP A 389 12.61 19.39 -28.49
N GLU A 390 11.66 18.72 -29.13
CA GLU A 390 11.07 17.47 -28.65
C GLU A 390 10.52 16.65 -29.83
N HIS A 391 10.41 15.34 -29.63
CA HIS A 391 9.47 14.48 -30.33
C HIS A 391 8.06 14.73 -29.75
N PRO A 392 7.10 15.30 -30.51
CA PRO A 392 5.78 15.67 -29.96
C PRO A 392 4.91 14.47 -29.55
N GLN A 393 5.12 13.32 -30.19
CA GLN A 393 4.42 12.06 -29.95
C GLN A 393 5.47 10.93 -29.95
N PRO A 394 6.26 10.77 -28.89
CA PRO A 394 7.25 9.70 -28.84
C PRO A 394 6.53 8.35 -28.88
N LEU A 395 7.07 7.40 -29.66
CA LEU A 395 6.48 6.09 -29.93
C LEU A 395 7.28 4.93 -29.32
N ASN A 396 8.52 5.19 -28.90
CA ASN A 396 9.43 4.20 -28.31
C ASN A 396 10.32 4.83 -27.24
N ILE A 397 11.05 3.97 -26.51
CA ILE A 397 11.91 4.35 -25.39
C ILE A 397 12.97 5.37 -25.83
N THR A 398 13.67 5.12 -26.94
CA THR A 398 14.74 6.00 -27.44
C THR A 398 14.22 7.43 -27.67
N GLN A 399 13.06 7.60 -28.32
CA GLN A 399 12.47 8.92 -28.53
C GLN A 399 12.08 9.63 -27.22
N VAL A 400 11.56 8.90 -26.24
CA VAL A 400 11.28 9.48 -24.91
C VAL A 400 12.57 9.90 -24.21
N LEU A 401 13.63 9.09 -24.32
CA LEU A 401 14.94 9.42 -23.74
C LEU A 401 15.55 10.64 -24.41
N ASP A 402 15.46 10.77 -25.74
CA ASP A 402 15.92 11.97 -26.45
C ASP A 402 15.24 13.23 -25.91
N ASN A 403 13.93 13.15 -25.64
CA ASN A 403 13.17 14.24 -25.03
C ASN A 403 13.62 14.53 -23.59
N LEU A 404 13.82 13.49 -22.77
CA LEU A 404 14.25 13.63 -21.38
C LEU A 404 15.66 14.23 -21.27
N GLU A 405 16.53 14.00 -22.26
CA GLU A 405 17.87 14.59 -22.33
C GLU A 405 17.86 16.09 -22.66
N GLN A 406 16.80 16.60 -23.30
CA GLN A 406 16.61 18.05 -23.51
C GLN A 406 16.20 18.77 -22.22
N VAL A 407 15.65 18.04 -21.26
CA VAL A 407 15.24 18.63 -19.99
C VAL A 407 16.48 18.89 -19.15
N LYS A 408 16.86 20.17 -19.05
CA LYS A 408 17.85 20.59 -18.06
C LYS A 408 17.30 20.25 -16.67
N PRO A 409 18.10 19.65 -15.77
CA PRO A 409 17.67 19.38 -14.41
C PRO A 409 17.38 20.72 -13.72
N GLY A 410 16.11 21.10 -13.69
CA GLY A 410 15.60 22.26 -13.00
C GLY A 410 15.14 21.87 -11.60
N SER A 411 15.28 22.77 -10.63
CA SER A 411 14.88 22.55 -9.24
C SER A 411 13.36 22.45 -9.02
N ILE A 412 12.55 22.58 -10.08
CA ILE A 412 11.08 22.65 -10.01
C ILE A 412 10.45 21.28 -9.83
N CYS A 413 10.83 20.30 -10.65
CA CYS A 413 10.17 18.99 -10.70
C CYS A 413 10.84 17.95 -9.80
N THR A 414 10.13 16.84 -9.54
CA THR A 414 10.70 15.66 -8.89
C THR A 414 11.69 14.95 -9.82
N GLU A 415 12.77 14.41 -9.27
CA GLU A 415 13.76 13.57 -9.93
C GLU A 415 13.38 12.10 -9.76
N LEU A 416 13.23 11.38 -10.87
CA LEU A 416 12.77 9.99 -10.88
C LEU A 416 13.94 9.00 -10.89
N ALA A 417 13.86 8.00 -10.01
CA ALA A 417 14.58 6.73 -10.12
C ALA A 417 13.56 5.58 -10.09
N LEU A 418 13.88 4.49 -10.76
CA LEU A 418 13.04 3.32 -10.92
C LEU A 418 13.70 2.09 -10.29
N VAL A 419 12.88 1.30 -9.62
CA VAL A 419 13.29 0.07 -8.95
C VAL A 419 12.40 -1.08 -9.48
N PRO A 420 12.94 -2.01 -10.28
CA PRO A 420 12.23 -3.21 -10.68
C PRO A 420 12.02 -4.10 -9.45
N HIS A 421 10.75 -4.44 -9.21
CA HIS A 421 10.27 -5.13 -8.02
C HIS A 421 9.77 -6.53 -8.37
N PHE A 422 10.55 -7.56 -8.03
CA PHE A 422 10.23 -8.96 -8.30
C PHE A 422 9.15 -9.48 -7.34
N ILE A 423 8.12 -10.14 -7.87
CA ILE A 423 6.93 -10.52 -7.10
C ILE A 423 7.09 -11.92 -6.48
N LYS A 424 7.01 -12.00 -5.15
CA LYS A 424 6.97 -13.23 -4.34
C LYS A 424 5.70 -14.03 -4.61
N LYS A 425 5.84 -15.35 -4.79
CA LYS A 425 4.71 -16.26 -5.06
C LYS A 425 4.93 -17.60 -4.37
N LYS A 426 3.82 -18.22 -3.93
CA LYS A 426 3.82 -19.59 -3.40
C LYS A 426 4.36 -20.57 -4.44
N PRO A 427 5.02 -21.67 -4.01
CA PRO A 427 5.45 -22.71 -4.94
C PRO A 427 4.22 -23.40 -5.54
N LYS A 428 4.31 -23.87 -6.79
CA LYS A 428 3.24 -24.70 -7.39
C LYS A 428 3.35 -26.14 -6.90
N LYS A 429 2.24 -26.88 -7.02
CA LYS A 429 2.22 -28.33 -6.79
C LYS A 429 3.11 -29.03 -7.82
N ASP A 430 3.72 -30.14 -7.40
CA ASP A 430 4.50 -31.04 -8.25
C ASP A 430 5.75 -30.42 -8.92
N GLU A 431 6.28 -29.34 -8.34
CA GLU A 431 7.57 -28.79 -8.75
C GLU A 431 8.73 -29.70 -8.28
N VAL A 432 9.74 -29.86 -9.16
CA VAL A 432 10.95 -30.67 -8.92
C VAL A 432 11.66 -30.28 -7.62
N TYR A 433 11.68 -28.98 -7.33
CA TYR A 433 12.08 -28.42 -6.04
C TYR A 433 11.21 -27.17 -5.78
N PRO A 434 11.04 -26.76 -4.51
CA PRO A 434 10.22 -25.60 -4.15
C PRO A 434 10.64 -24.34 -4.93
N TYR A 435 9.66 -23.64 -5.49
CA TYR A 435 9.82 -22.37 -6.21
C TYR A 435 10.49 -22.45 -7.59
N ALA A 436 10.66 -23.65 -8.16
CA ALA A 436 11.31 -23.80 -9.47
C ALA A 436 10.65 -22.96 -10.57
N VAL A 437 9.31 -22.88 -10.59
CA VAL A 437 8.58 -22.08 -11.58
C VAL A 437 8.75 -20.58 -11.32
N LEU A 438 8.64 -20.15 -10.05
CA LEU A 438 8.88 -18.75 -9.69
C LEU A 438 10.30 -18.32 -10.06
N PHE A 439 11.29 -19.15 -9.75
CA PHE A 439 12.70 -18.86 -10.04
C PHE A 439 12.96 -18.74 -11.54
N LYS A 440 12.37 -19.64 -12.35
CA LYS A 440 12.40 -19.56 -13.82
C LYS A 440 11.79 -18.25 -14.33
N ASP A 441 10.66 -17.83 -13.76
CA ASP A 441 9.99 -16.59 -14.14
C ASP A 441 10.85 -15.36 -13.83
N VAL A 442 11.40 -15.24 -12.62
CA VAL A 442 12.24 -14.08 -12.24
C VAL A 442 13.57 -14.06 -12.98
N LYS A 443 14.15 -15.24 -13.27
CA LYS A 443 15.35 -15.36 -14.12
C LYS A 443 15.09 -14.87 -15.55
N ASN A 444 13.94 -15.22 -16.12
CA ASN A 444 13.54 -14.72 -17.44
C ASN A 444 13.29 -13.19 -17.43
N GLN A 445 12.63 -12.68 -16.39
CA GLN A 445 12.43 -11.23 -16.22
C GLN A 445 13.75 -10.47 -16.11
N ALA A 446 14.71 -11.00 -15.34
CA ALA A 446 16.04 -10.42 -15.23
C ALA A 446 16.81 -10.47 -16.56
N ALA A 447 16.73 -11.58 -17.31
CA ALA A 447 17.35 -11.66 -18.63
C ALA A 447 16.81 -10.59 -19.58
N ILE A 448 15.48 -10.42 -19.65
CA ILE A 448 14.83 -9.37 -20.46
C ILE A 448 15.27 -7.98 -20.02
N LEU A 449 15.34 -7.72 -18.71
CA LEU A 449 15.78 -6.43 -18.17
C LEU A 449 17.24 -6.13 -18.55
N ILE A 450 18.14 -7.09 -18.36
CA ILE A 450 19.55 -6.98 -18.71
C ILE A 450 19.71 -6.74 -20.21
N ASP A 451 18.98 -7.47 -21.05
CA ASP A 451 19.01 -7.27 -22.49
C ASP A 451 18.56 -5.86 -22.88
N ILE A 452 17.48 -5.34 -22.29
CA ILE A 452 17.02 -3.96 -22.53
C ILE A 452 18.08 -2.94 -22.11
N LEU A 453 18.70 -3.11 -20.93
CA LEU A 453 19.77 -2.22 -20.46
C LEU A 453 21.01 -2.27 -21.36
N ASN A 454 21.35 -3.43 -21.92
CA ASN A 454 22.46 -3.57 -22.86
C ASN A 454 22.16 -2.90 -24.22
N HIS A 455 20.90 -2.97 -24.69
CA HIS A 455 20.49 -2.35 -25.96
C HIS A 455 20.34 -0.83 -25.86
N GLU A 456 19.88 -0.32 -24.71
CA GLU A 456 19.72 1.11 -24.44
C GLU A 456 20.38 1.49 -23.10
N PRO A 457 21.72 1.67 -23.08
CA PRO A 457 22.47 1.94 -21.85
C PRO A 457 22.06 3.19 -21.09
N ARG A 458 21.43 4.18 -21.76
CA ARG A 458 20.90 5.40 -21.12
C ARG A 458 19.87 5.08 -20.04
N LEU A 459 19.19 3.93 -20.12
CA LEU A 459 18.22 3.48 -19.10
C LEU A 459 18.84 3.24 -17.73
N THR A 460 20.15 2.99 -17.63
CA THR A 460 20.86 2.83 -16.34
C THR A 460 20.87 4.10 -15.48
N ARG A 461 20.53 5.26 -16.05
CA ARG A 461 20.31 6.52 -15.31
C ARG A 461 18.95 6.53 -14.59
N TRP A 462 18.00 5.72 -15.05
CA TRP A 462 16.63 5.69 -14.54
C TRP A 462 16.39 4.42 -13.72
N ILE A 463 16.83 3.25 -14.16
CA ILE A 463 16.69 1.99 -13.43
C ILE A 463 17.90 1.82 -12.52
N ARG A 464 17.71 2.03 -11.22
CA ARG A 464 18.79 2.27 -10.24
C ARG A 464 18.87 1.24 -9.12
N GLY A 465 17.73 0.72 -8.70
CA GLY A 465 17.62 -0.28 -7.64
C GLY A 465 17.12 -1.62 -8.16
N VAL A 466 17.14 -2.63 -7.31
CA VAL A 466 16.37 -3.89 -7.45
C VAL A 466 15.66 -4.16 -6.13
N ASP A 467 14.45 -4.71 -6.21
CA ASP A 467 13.63 -5.07 -5.05
C ASP A 467 12.90 -6.41 -5.26
N ALA A 468 12.43 -7.02 -4.18
CA ALA A 468 11.42 -8.06 -4.22
C ALA A 468 10.41 -7.94 -3.06
N ALA A 469 9.11 -7.99 -3.38
CA ALA A 469 8.01 -8.01 -2.40
C ALA A 469 6.75 -8.70 -2.92
N ALA A 470 5.56 -8.24 -2.50
CA ALA A 470 4.37 -9.02 -2.22
C ALA A 470 4.51 -9.83 -0.92
N ASN A 471 3.52 -10.69 -0.65
CA ASN A 471 3.37 -11.39 0.63
C ASN A 471 4.67 -12.12 1.01
N GLU A 472 5.26 -11.75 2.14
CA GLU A 472 6.54 -12.26 2.60
C GLU A 472 6.50 -13.76 2.95
N MET A 473 5.34 -14.26 3.40
CA MET A 473 5.15 -15.68 3.69
C MET A 473 5.10 -16.54 2.43
N HIS A 474 5.03 -15.93 1.24
CA HIS A 474 4.98 -16.68 -0.01
C HIS A 474 6.34 -17.12 -0.50
N ALA A 475 7.42 -16.38 -0.26
CA ALA A 475 8.75 -16.74 -0.73
C ALA A 475 9.83 -16.06 0.13
N PRO A 476 10.83 -16.83 0.63
CA PRO A 476 11.80 -16.31 1.57
C PRO A 476 12.99 -15.59 0.88
N PRO A 477 13.80 -14.80 1.62
CA PRO A 477 14.91 -14.02 1.05
C PRO A 477 15.95 -14.84 0.30
N GLU A 478 16.33 -16.01 0.81
CA GLU A 478 17.35 -16.88 0.22
C GLU A 478 17.09 -17.23 -1.25
N LEU A 479 15.82 -17.35 -1.65
CA LEU A 479 15.42 -17.70 -3.02
C LEU A 479 15.89 -16.64 -4.03
N PHE A 480 15.93 -15.38 -3.60
CA PHE A 480 16.31 -14.25 -4.43
C PHE A 480 17.81 -13.96 -4.38
N GLY A 481 18.57 -14.61 -3.49
CA GLY A 481 20.02 -14.45 -3.37
C GLY A 481 20.78 -14.60 -4.69
N PRO A 482 20.63 -15.72 -5.43
CA PRO A 482 21.28 -15.90 -6.73
C PRO A 482 20.88 -14.82 -7.75
N LEU A 483 19.59 -14.46 -7.80
CA LEU A 483 19.08 -13.44 -8.71
C LEU A 483 19.72 -12.07 -8.43
N PHE A 484 19.78 -11.66 -7.16
CA PHE A 484 20.34 -10.37 -6.76
C PHE A 484 21.86 -10.32 -7.03
N ARG A 485 22.60 -11.42 -6.77
CA ARG A 485 24.04 -11.50 -7.10
C ARG A 485 24.31 -11.36 -8.59
N VAL A 486 23.45 -11.91 -9.44
CA VAL A 486 23.54 -11.75 -10.90
C VAL A 486 23.23 -10.31 -11.32
N LEU A 487 22.17 -9.69 -10.79
CA LEU A 487 21.81 -8.31 -11.11
C LEU A 487 22.84 -7.29 -10.59
N ALA A 488 23.52 -7.59 -9.48
CA ALA A 488 24.63 -6.78 -8.98
C ALA A 488 25.83 -6.74 -9.95
N LYS A 489 25.95 -7.74 -10.84
CA LYS A 489 26.96 -7.80 -11.89
C LYS A 489 26.49 -7.20 -13.22
N SER A 490 25.19 -6.89 -13.37
CA SER A 490 24.64 -6.32 -14.60
C SER A 490 24.69 -4.78 -14.66
N GLY A 491 25.27 -4.12 -13.66
CA GLY A 491 25.42 -2.66 -13.61
C GLY A 491 24.33 -1.92 -12.83
N ILE A 492 23.38 -2.63 -12.19
CA ILE A 492 22.46 -2.01 -11.24
C ILE A 492 23.20 -1.76 -9.92
N ALA A 493 23.11 -0.53 -9.42
CA ALA A 493 23.96 -0.05 -8.33
C ALA A 493 23.42 -0.36 -6.94
N HIS A 494 22.09 -0.33 -6.78
CA HIS A 494 21.46 -0.35 -5.47
C HIS A 494 20.51 -1.53 -5.29
N PHE A 495 20.33 -1.95 -4.04
CA PHE A 495 19.45 -3.05 -3.68
C PHE A 495 18.56 -2.66 -2.49
N THR A 496 17.32 -3.09 -2.58
CA THR A 496 16.38 -3.12 -1.45
C THR A 496 15.63 -4.44 -1.47
N TYR A 497 14.98 -4.78 -0.37
CA TYR A 497 14.18 -6.00 -0.26
C TYR A 497 13.14 -5.81 0.84
N HIS A 498 11.87 -6.07 0.55
CA HIS A 498 10.82 -6.02 1.57
C HIS A 498 10.94 -7.22 2.51
N VAL A 499 11.12 -6.94 3.80
CA VAL A 499 11.26 -8.00 4.80
C VAL A 499 10.89 -7.56 6.20
N GLY A 500 10.30 -8.47 6.96
CA GLY A 500 9.90 -8.27 8.33
C GLY A 500 8.65 -7.39 8.49
N GLU A 501 7.83 -7.25 7.46
CA GLU A 501 6.53 -6.58 7.53
C GLU A 501 5.43 -7.51 8.03
N ASP A 502 5.32 -8.69 7.42
CA ASP A 502 4.33 -9.73 7.74
C ASP A 502 4.99 -11.09 7.95
N PHE A 503 4.60 -11.79 9.01
CA PHE A 503 5.29 -12.99 9.47
C PHE A 503 4.45 -13.81 10.45
N PRO A 504 4.62 -15.15 10.49
CA PRO A 504 3.81 -16.02 11.32
C PRO A 504 4.12 -15.90 12.82
N HIS A 505 5.34 -15.51 13.18
CA HIS A 505 5.74 -15.24 14.56
C HIS A 505 6.86 -14.18 14.57
N LEU A 506 6.97 -13.38 15.65
CA LEU A 506 7.97 -12.30 15.74
C LEU A 506 9.41 -12.78 15.51
N ILE A 507 9.76 -13.95 16.08
CA ILE A 507 11.02 -14.65 15.82
C ILE A 507 11.24 -14.86 14.32
N SER A 508 10.21 -15.34 13.59
CA SER A 508 10.30 -15.58 12.15
C SER A 508 10.51 -14.27 11.38
N GLY A 509 9.84 -13.19 11.77
CA GLY A 509 10.02 -11.86 11.16
C GLY A 509 11.44 -11.33 11.36
N ILE A 510 11.98 -11.43 12.58
CA ILE A 510 13.36 -11.02 12.90
C ILE A 510 14.36 -11.87 12.11
N ARG A 511 14.17 -13.20 12.07
CA ARG A 511 15.01 -14.11 11.29
C ARG A 511 14.96 -13.78 9.81
N SER A 512 13.80 -13.49 9.24
CA SER A 512 13.69 -13.16 7.80
C SER A 512 14.55 -11.95 7.44
N ILE A 513 14.61 -10.92 8.31
CA ILE A 513 15.50 -9.77 8.10
C ILE A 513 16.97 -10.21 8.17
N ASP A 514 17.34 -11.07 9.12
CA ASP A 514 18.68 -11.65 9.22
C ASP A 514 19.05 -12.49 7.98
N ASP A 515 18.10 -13.27 7.45
CA ASP A 515 18.25 -14.07 6.23
C ASP A 515 18.47 -13.15 5.01
N ALA A 516 17.76 -12.02 4.92
CA ALA A 516 17.99 -11.03 3.87
C ALA A 516 19.41 -10.46 3.93
N LEU A 517 19.91 -10.14 5.13
CA LEU A 517 21.30 -9.70 5.34
C LEU A 517 22.31 -10.81 5.04
N MET A 518 21.96 -12.08 5.25
CA MET A 518 22.84 -13.21 5.01
C MET A 518 22.98 -13.55 3.53
N PHE A 519 21.86 -13.59 2.79
CA PHE A 519 21.83 -14.17 1.45
C PHE A 519 21.83 -13.16 0.31
N LEU A 520 21.33 -11.95 0.55
CA LEU A 520 21.30 -10.90 -0.46
C LEU A 520 22.64 -10.12 -0.45
N PRO A 521 23.16 -9.72 -1.62
CA PRO A 521 24.43 -9.00 -1.72
C PRO A 521 24.28 -7.51 -1.37
N LEU A 522 23.62 -7.20 -0.25
CA LEU A 522 23.39 -5.84 0.24
C LEU A 522 24.72 -5.19 0.66
N ARG A 523 24.92 -3.94 0.25
CA ARG A 523 26.13 -3.15 0.44
C ARG A 523 25.85 -1.89 1.26
N ASN A 524 26.92 -1.18 1.58
CA ASN A 524 26.83 0.15 2.18
C ASN A 524 25.99 1.08 1.29
N GLY A 525 24.95 1.68 1.88
CA GLY A 525 24.02 2.56 1.18
C GLY A 525 22.78 1.87 0.61
N ASP A 526 22.71 0.53 0.67
CA ASP A 526 21.49 -0.22 0.33
C ASP A 526 20.45 -0.13 1.45
N ARG A 527 19.25 -0.65 1.18
CA ARG A 527 18.12 -0.51 2.10
C ARG A 527 17.38 -1.84 2.31
N LEU A 528 16.53 -1.89 3.33
CA LEU A 528 15.52 -2.93 3.50
C LEU A 528 14.16 -2.29 3.75
N GLY A 529 13.12 -2.84 3.13
CA GLY A 529 11.74 -2.36 3.26
C GLY A 529 11.09 -2.79 4.56
N HIS A 530 10.39 -1.88 5.22
CA HIS A 530 9.59 -2.03 6.44
C HIS A 530 10.39 -2.38 7.70
N CYS A 531 10.95 -3.59 7.76
CA CYS A 531 11.68 -4.11 8.94
C CYS A 531 10.88 -4.00 10.25
N THR A 532 9.55 -4.07 10.19
CA THR A 532 8.66 -3.93 11.36
C THR A 532 9.03 -4.90 12.47
N ALA A 533 9.44 -6.13 12.15
CA ALA A 533 9.79 -7.18 13.12
C ALA A 533 10.95 -6.83 14.06
N ILE A 534 11.90 -5.98 13.67
CA ILE A 534 13.00 -5.53 14.55
C ILE A 534 12.66 -4.24 15.30
N GLY A 535 11.57 -3.56 14.92
CA GLY A 535 11.12 -2.33 15.57
C GLY A 535 10.01 -2.57 16.59
N ILE A 536 8.97 -3.32 16.21
CA ILE A 536 7.75 -3.53 17.01
C ILE A 536 8.10 -4.13 18.37
N THR A 537 7.54 -3.56 19.44
CA THR A 537 7.77 -4.13 20.77
C THR A 537 6.96 -5.42 20.95
N PRO A 538 7.48 -6.45 21.65
CA PRO A 538 6.75 -7.69 21.87
C PRO A 538 5.35 -7.47 22.44
N ASN A 539 5.20 -6.55 23.40
CA ASN A 539 3.91 -6.22 24.00
C ASN A 539 2.87 -5.70 23.00
N ILE A 540 3.26 -4.81 22.07
CA ILE A 540 2.35 -4.30 21.04
C ILE A 540 1.95 -5.44 20.10
N TRP A 541 2.93 -6.21 19.64
CA TRP A 541 2.70 -7.31 18.69
C TRP A 541 1.77 -8.41 19.26
N LYS A 542 1.99 -8.81 20.51
CA LYS A 542 1.26 -9.91 21.17
C LYS A 542 -0.20 -9.57 21.52
N ARG A 543 -0.51 -8.29 21.72
CA ARG A 543 -1.78 -7.81 22.31
C ARG A 543 -3.06 -8.27 21.61
N SER A 544 -3.02 -8.44 20.29
CA SER A 544 -4.17 -8.81 19.44
C SER A 544 -4.11 -10.24 18.91
N LEU A 545 -3.10 -11.03 19.32
CA LEU A 545 -2.85 -12.37 18.80
C LEU A 545 -3.34 -13.46 19.76
N PRO A 546 -3.71 -14.65 19.24
CA PRO A 546 -4.05 -15.80 20.08
C PRO A 546 -2.83 -16.33 20.84
N SER A 547 -3.07 -17.07 21.94
CA SER A 547 -2.01 -17.64 22.79
C SER A 547 -1.08 -18.64 22.07
N PHE A 548 -1.53 -19.20 20.95
CA PHE A 548 -0.76 -20.12 20.11
C PHE A 548 -0.89 -19.68 18.66
N LEU A 549 0.23 -19.76 17.93
CA LEU A 549 0.32 -19.45 16.51
C LEU A 549 0.74 -20.71 15.76
N SER A 550 0.04 -21.01 14.67
CA SER A 550 0.34 -22.18 13.84
C SER A 550 1.29 -21.78 12.71
N MET A 551 2.36 -22.54 12.53
CA MET A 551 3.33 -22.33 11.44
C MET A 551 3.88 -23.66 10.92
N PRO A 552 4.45 -23.70 9.70
CA PRO A 552 5.13 -24.89 9.20
C PRO A 552 6.30 -25.30 10.10
N LYS A 553 6.52 -26.61 10.22
CA LYS A 553 7.72 -27.15 10.88
C LYS A 553 9.01 -26.63 10.23
N GLU A 554 8.99 -26.34 8.93
CA GLU A 554 10.06 -25.63 8.22
C GLU A 554 10.40 -24.30 8.89
N THR A 555 9.43 -23.39 9.00
CA THR A 555 9.62 -22.08 9.64
C THR A 555 10.09 -22.23 11.07
N ARG A 556 9.48 -23.15 11.83
CA ARG A 556 9.86 -23.40 13.22
C ARG A 556 11.30 -23.89 13.34
N LEU A 557 11.74 -24.80 12.48
CA LEU A 557 13.09 -25.34 12.52
C LEU A 557 14.13 -24.25 12.22
N LEU A 558 13.86 -23.39 11.23
CA LEU A 558 14.70 -22.24 10.91
C LEU A 558 14.78 -21.26 12.08
N ASP A 559 13.63 -20.95 12.71
CA ASP A 559 13.56 -20.06 13.87
C ASP A 559 14.39 -20.59 15.05
N LEU A 560 14.35 -21.90 15.32
CA LEU A 560 15.11 -22.52 16.40
C LEU A 560 16.63 -22.45 16.17
N VAL A 561 17.08 -22.71 14.95
CA VAL A 561 18.51 -22.59 14.60
C VAL A 561 18.97 -21.14 14.69
N PHE A 562 18.14 -20.19 14.26
CA PHE A 562 18.40 -18.75 14.41
C PHE A 562 18.55 -18.34 15.88
N ILE A 563 17.62 -18.74 16.75
CA ILE A 563 17.70 -18.44 18.19
C ILE A 563 19.00 -18.97 18.78
N TRP A 564 19.36 -20.22 18.49
CA TRP A 564 20.61 -20.78 18.96
C TRP A 564 21.81 -19.99 18.44
N ARG A 565 21.85 -19.69 17.13
CA ARG A 565 22.98 -18.99 16.50
C ARG A 565 23.24 -17.63 17.13
N GLU A 566 22.19 -16.83 17.35
CA GLU A 566 22.34 -15.47 17.84
C GLU A 566 22.50 -15.39 19.37
N LEU A 567 21.88 -16.29 20.14
CA LEU A 567 21.89 -16.23 21.60
C LEU A 567 22.95 -17.12 22.27
N ARG A 568 23.63 -18.02 21.55
CA ARG A 568 24.61 -18.98 22.13
C ARG A 568 25.80 -18.33 22.84
N ASN A 569 26.11 -17.07 22.52
CA ASN A 569 27.20 -16.33 23.17
C ASN A 569 26.69 -15.34 24.23
N HIS A 570 25.37 -15.24 24.44
CA HIS A 570 24.79 -14.27 25.36
C HIS A 570 24.75 -14.82 26.80
N PRO A 571 25.47 -14.23 27.78
CA PRO A 571 25.64 -14.83 29.10
C PRO A 571 24.34 -15.12 29.85
N LYS A 572 23.34 -14.23 29.72
CA LYS A 572 22.04 -14.36 30.42
C LYS A 572 21.00 -15.17 29.65
N LEU A 573 21.19 -15.33 28.33
CA LEU A 573 20.18 -15.93 27.45
C LEU A 573 20.62 -17.29 26.88
N LEU A 574 21.81 -17.77 27.27
CA LEU A 574 22.37 -19.07 26.86
C LEU A 574 21.39 -20.23 27.07
N ARG A 575 20.57 -20.21 28.15
CA ARG A 575 19.56 -21.25 28.38
C ARG A 575 18.59 -21.39 27.20
N TYR A 576 18.13 -20.27 26.63
CA TYR A 576 17.18 -20.26 25.53
C TYR A 576 17.83 -20.74 24.23
N ALA A 577 19.12 -20.43 24.03
CA ALA A 577 19.89 -20.98 22.92
C ALA A 577 20.04 -22.51 23.03
N SER A 578 20.32 -23.03 24.23
CA SER A 578 20.44 -24.47 24.48
C SER A 578 19.10 -25.19 24.29
N ASP A 579 18.01 -24.64 24.82
CA ASP A 579 16.66 -25.20 24.65
C ASP A 579 16.26 -25.22 23.17
N ALA A 580 16.53 -24.14 22.44
CA ALA A 580 16.27 -24.05 21.01
C ALA A 580 17.10 -25.08 20.21
N ALA A 581 18.37 -25.30 20.57
CA ALA A 581 19.21 -26.30 19.93
C ALA A 581 18.68 -27.73 20.14
N ILE A 582 18.26 -28.08 21.36
CA ILE A 582 17.66 -29.40 21.67
C ILE A 582 16.38 -29.59 20.86
N GLU A 583 15.53 -28.58 20.81
CA GLU A 583 14.28 -28.63 20.06
C GLU A 583 14.52 -28.71 18.55
N ALA A 584 15.49 -27.96 18.01
CA ALA A 584 15.87 -28.00 16.61
C ALA A 584 16.35 -29.39 16.19
N VAL A 585 17.26 -30.01 16.96
CA VAL A 585 17.75 -31.37 16.68
C VAL A 585 16.59 -32.37 16.72
N ARG A 586 15.73 -32.30 17.75
CA ARG A 586 14.55 -33.17 17.85
C ARG A 586 13.61 -33.01 16.66
N LEU A 587 13.37 -31.78 16.22
CA LEU A 587 12.49 -31.50 15.08
C LEU A 587 13.13 -31.94 13.76
N ALA A 588 14.44 -31.73 13.59
CA ALA A 588 15.20 -32.20 12.43
C ALA A 588 15.16 -33.73 12.30
N HIS A 589 15.31 -34.49 13.39
CA HIS A 589 15.16 -35.95 13.37
C HIS A 589 13.81 -36.39 12.80
N LYS A 590 12.73 -35.66 13.14
CA LYS A 590 11.39 -35.94 12.61
C LYS A 590 11.28 -35.56 11.13
N VAL A 591 11.75 -34.37 10.77
CA VAL A 591 11.61 -33.83 9.40
C VAL A 591 12.43 -34.65 8.40
N PHE A 592 13.68 -34.95 8.73
CA PHE A 592 14.59 -35.70 7.86
C PHE A 592 14.51 -37.23 8.05
N SER A 593 13.71 -37.71 9.01
CA SER A 593 13.62 -39.15 9.36
C SER A 593 15.00 -39.77 9.63
N LEU A 594 15.84 -39.05 10.40
CA LEU A 594 17.24 -39.41 10.60
C LEU A 594 17.38 -40.57 11.59
N GLU A 595 18.10 -41.60 11.17
CA GLU A 595 18.57 -42.70 12.04
C GLU A 595 19.84 -42.32 12.81
N GLU A 596 20.70 -41.50 12.20
CA GLU A 596 21.96 -41.03 12.80
C GLU A 596 21.78 -39.71 13.56
N GLU A 597 22.54 -39.51 14.64
CA GLU A 597 22.57 -38.25 15.37
C GLU A 597 23.03 -37.08 14.49
N ILE A 598 22.36 -35.93 14.62
CA ILE A 598 22.72 -34.67 13.97
C ILE A 598 23.02 -33.59 15.00
N SER A 599 24.12 -32.86 14.80
CA SER A 599 24.46 -31.72 15.65
C SER A 599 23.75 -30.45 15.17
N ILE A 600 23.49 -29.53 16.11
CA ILE A 600 22.98 -28.19 15.78
C ILE A 600 23.92 -27.41 14.84
N THR A 601 25.23 -27.64 14.93
CA THR A 601 26.22 -27.03 14.02
C THR A 601 26.09 -27.56 12.59
N THR A 602 25.76 -28.84 12.41
CA THR A 602 25.51 -29.40 11.07
C THR A 602 24.22 -28.81 10.50
N LEU A 603 23.18 -28.61 11.33
CA LEU A 603 21.94 -27.95 10.91
C LEU A 603 22.15 -26.50 10.49
N ASP A 604 22.96 -25.74 11.23
CA ASP A 604 23.34 -24.36 10.87
C ASP A 604 23.99 -24.32 9.49
N GLN A 605 24.95 -25.22 9.23
CA GLN A 605 25.58 -25.36 7.90
C GLN A 605 24.56 -25.72 6.80
N VAL A 606 23.60 -26.62 7.07
CA VAL A 606 22.53 -26.93 6.11
C VAL A 606 21.71 -25.68 5.77
N PHE A 607 21.46 -24.81 6.76
CA PHE A 607 20.64 -23.63 6.57
C PHE A 607 21.38 -22.44 5.97
N GLU A 608 22.70 -22.37 6.09
CA GLU A 608 23.57 -21.47 5.33
C GLU A 608 23.58 -21.81 3.82
N LEU A 609 23.33 -23.07 3.45
CA LEU A 609 23.25 -23.50 2.04
C LEU A 609 21.98 -23.03 1.32
N ARG A 610 21.00 -22.46 2.05
CA ARG A 610 19.71 -22.06 1.47
C ARG A 610 19.82 -21.00 0.36
N GLY A 611 20.86 -20.17 0.39
CA GLY A 611 21.11 -19.13 -0.61
C GLY A 611 21.74 -19.63 -1.92
N LEU A 612 21.96 -20.94 -2.07
CA LEU A 612 22.52 -21.54 -3.27
C LEU A 612 21.49 -21.66 -4.39
N LEU A 613 21.96 -21.58 -5.62
CA LEU A 613 21.14 -21.92 -6.78
C LEU A 613 20.85 -23.43 -6.76
N ALA A 614 19.57 -23.82 -6.64
CA ALA A 614 19.17 -25.23 -6.61
C ALA A 614 19.69 -26.02 -7.83
N GLU A 615 19.67 -25.41 -9.01
CA GLU A 615 20.14 -25.99 -10.29
C GLU A 615 21.66 -25.98 -10.47
N SER A 616 22.42 -25.61 -9.44
CA SER A 616 23.88 -25.61 -9.50
C SER A 616 24.46 -27.03 -9.70
N GLU A 617 25.64 -27.07 -10.32
CA GLU A 617 26.43 -28.28 -10.49
C GLU A 617 26.86 -28.83 -9.13
N GLY A 618 26.61 -30.11 -8.89
CA GLY A 618 26.89 -30.76 -7.60
C GLY A 618 25.75 -30.70 -6.58
N LEU A 619 24.63 -30.01 -6.89
CA LEU A 619 23.40 -30.05 -6.10
C LEU A 619 22.29 -30.85 -6.80
N LEU A 620 21.57 -30.25 -7.76
CA LEU A 620 20.50 -30.92 -8.51
C LEU A 620 20.84 -31.20 -9.99
N CYS A 621 21.86 -30.54 -10.55
CA CYS A 621 22.27 -30.75 -11.95
C CYS A 621 23.51 -31.63 -12.03
N GLU A 622 23.45 -32.69 -12.85
CA GLU A 622 24.61 -33.46 -13.32
C GLU A 622 24.88 -33.04 -14.78
N LEU A 623 26.09 -32.57 -15.08
CA LEU A 623 26.44 -32.03 -16.40
C LEU A 623 26.47 -33.12 -17.47
N ASP A 624 25.57 -33.05 -18.46
CA ASP A 624 25.76 -33.62 -19.79
C ASP A 624 25.17 -32.66 -20.86
N GLY A 625 25.97 -31.73 -21.38
CA GLY A 625 25.59 -30.88 -22.52
C GLY A 625 26.45 -29.61 -22.72
N PRO A 626 26.71 -29.17 -23.99
CA PRO A 626 27.90 -28.40 -24.35
C PRO A 626 27.77 -26.87 -24.19
N LEU A 627 28.92 -26.25 -23.88
CA LEU A 627 29.26 -24.82 -24.01
C LEU A 627 28.24 -23.83 -23.43
N LYS A 628 28.36 -23.56 -22.12
CA LYS A 628 27.69 -22.44 -21.46
C LYS A 628 28.16 -21.12 -22.14
N PRO A 629 27.26 -20.30 -22.74
CA PRO A 629 27.65 -18.96 -23.17
C PRO A 629 28.17 -18.17 -21.95
N LYS A 630 29.04 -17.17 -22.18
CA LYS A 630 29.50 -16.22 -21.16
C LYS A 630 28.28 -15.48 -20.58
N SER A 631 27.66 -16.05 -19.55
CA SER A 631 26.47 -15.56 -18.89
C SER A 631 26.83 -15.16 -17.46
N LEU A 632 26.21 -14.10 -16.94
CA LEU A 632 26.38 -13.65 -15.56
C LEU A 632 25.96 -14.72 -14.53
N TRP A 633 25.19 -15.72 -14.95
CA TRP A 633 24.76 -16.86 -14.14
C TRP A 633 25.82 -17.95 -13.97
N LEU A 634 26.92 -17.92 -14.73
CA LEU A 634 27.91 -19.01 -14.76
C LEU A 634 28.49 -19.31 -13.36
N GLU A 635 28.87 -18.26 -12.63
CA GLU A 635 29.41 -18.40 -11.27
C GLU A 635 28.39 -19.02 -10.32
N GLU A 636 27.10 -18.65 -10.40
CA GLU A 636 26.04 -19.24 -9.57
C GLU A 636 25.84 -20.73 -9.85
N TYR A 637 26.00 -21.15 -11.11
CA TYR A 637 25.93 -22.56 -11.49
C TYR A 637 27.11 -23.38 -10.96
N GLU A 638 28.28 -22.79 -10.80
CA GLU A 638 29.52 -23.49 -10.43
C GLU A 638 29.83 -23.39 -8.94
N HIS A 639 29.20 -22.45 -8.22
CA HIS A 639 29.48 -22.18 -6.81
C HIS A 639 29.36 -23.42 -5.90
N THR A 640 28.34 -24.26 -6.10
CA THR A 640 28.14 -25.46 -5.26
C THR A 640 29.21 -26.52 -5.48
N LYS A 641 29.77 -26.62 -6.69
CA LYS A 641 30.88 -27.53 -7.00
C LYS A 641 32.13 -27.18 -6.20
N GLU A 642 32.39 -25.88 -6.03
CA GLU A 642 33.50 -25.39 -5.21
C GLU A 642 33.26 -25.69 -3.72
N LEU A 643 32.06 -25.44 -3.22
CA LEU A 643 31.68 -25.76 -1.84
C LEU A 643 31.75 -27.25 -1.52
N ALA A 644 31.42 -28.14 -2.47
CA ALA A 644 31.50 -29.58 -2.29
C ALA A 644 32.93 -30.10 -2.05
N GLN A 645 33.95 -29.32 -2.43
CA GLN A 645 35.37 -29.64 -2.21
C GLN A 645 35.85 -29.26 -0.80
N VAL A 646 35.08 -28.46 -0.06
CA VAL A 646 35.42 -28.03 1.31
C VAL A 646 35.18 -29.19 2.29
N ALA A 647 36.18 -29.46 3.14
CA ALA A 647 36.10 -30.51 4.15
C ALA A 647 34.91 -30.30 5.10
N GLY A 648 34.09 -31.33 5.29
CA GLY A 648 32.91 -31.30 6.17
C GLY A 648 31.58 -30.93 5.47
N MET A 649 31.60 -30.47 4.22
CA MET A 649 30.38 -30.03 3.52
C MET A 649 29.54 -31.16 2.89
N GLN A 650 30.08 -32.38 2.80
CA GLN A 650 29.40 -33.53 2.20
C GLN A 650 28.06 -33.87 2.88
N ARG A 651 28.04 -33.90 4.22
CA ARG A 651 26.82 -34.21 4.99
C ARG A 651 25.79 -33.06 4.90
N PRO A 652 26.15 -31.78 5.14
CA PRO A 652 25.24 -30.66 4.92
C PRO A 652 24.64 -30.60 3.51
N LEU A 653 25.45 -30.77 2.46
CA LEU A 653 24.97 -30.76 1.07
C LEU A 653 23.98 -31.89 0.80
N LYS A 654 24.24 -33.10 1.31
CA LYS A 654 23.31 -34.23 1.20
C LYS A 654 21.96 -33.92 1.85
N LEU A 655 21.97 -33.38 3.07
CA LEU A 655 20.76 -33.00 3.80
C LEU A 655 20.02 -31.86 3.10
N TYR A 656 20.73 -30.86 2.59
CA TYR A 656 20.10 -29.77 1.84
C TYR A 656 19.49 -30.26 0.51
N ARG A 657 20.14 -31.21 -0.18
CA ARG A 657 19.53 -31.88 -1.35
C ARG A 657 18.23 -32.57 -0.97
N GLN A 658 18.22 -33.34 0.13
CA GLN A 658 16.99 -33.96 0.65
C GLN A 658 15.92 -32.91 1.01
N TRP A 659 16.32 -31.80 1.65
CA TRP A 659 15.42 -30.69 1.97
C TRP A 659 14.70 -30.14 0.74
N LEU A 660 15.38 -30.09 -0.41
CA LEU A 660 14.81 -29.59 -1.67
C LEU A 660 13.97 -30.64 -2.41
N THR A 661 14.38 -31.92 -2.42
CA THR A 661 13.82 -32.91 -3.36
C THR A 661 13.17 -34.14 -2.75
N ASP A 662 13.41 -34.44 -1.47
CA ASP A 662 12.81 -35.64 -0.85
C ASP A 662 11.34 -35.39 -0.49
N ASP A 663 10.44 -36.19 -1.05
CA ASP A 663 8.99 -36.02 -0.88
C ASP A 663 8.53 -36.19 0.57
N ASN A 664 9.17 -37.09 1.33
CA ASN A 664 8.83 -37.29 2.72
C ASN A 664 9.31 -36.10 3.57
N VAL A 665 10.52 -35.59 3.32
CA VAL A 665 11.05 -34.39 4.00
C VAL A 665 10.17 -33.17 3.71
N ARG A 666 9.79 -32.96 2.44
CA ARG A 666 8.90 -31.87 2.03
C ARG A 666 7.53 -31.99 2.69
N LYS A 667 6.93 -33.18 2.69
CA LYS A 667 5.67 -33.42 3.40
C LYS A 667 5.81 -33.12 4.90
N GLN A 668 6.87 -33.61 5.53
CA GLN A 668 7.09 -33.42 6.96
C GLN A 668 7.32 -31.96 7.33
N ARG A 669 8.06 -31.18 6.54
CA ARG A 669 8.34 -29.77 6.86
C ARG A 669 7.12 -28.86 6.64
N ASP A 670 6.24 -29.22 5.70
CA ASP A 670 5.00 -28.49 5.38
C ASP A 670 3.89 -28.73 6.42
N GLU A 671 4.01 -29.75 7.28
CA GLU A 671 3.10 -29.97 8.40
C GLU A 671 3.18 -28.81 9.40
N TYR A 672 2.02 -28.38 9.90
CA TYR A 672 1.91 -27.28 10.85
C TYR A 672 2.16 -27.75 12.28
N ILE A 673 2.74 -26.86 13.09
CA ILE A 673 2.91 -27.01 14.53
C ILE A 673 2.42 -25.74 15.23
N ASP A 674 1.81 -25.90 16.39
CA ASP A 674 1.42 -24.79 17.25
C ASP A 674 2.60 -24.37 18.13
N VAL A 675 2.91 -23.08 18.07
CA VAL A 675 3.97 -22.45 18.86
C VAL A 675 3.34 -21.49 19.86
N PRO A 676 3.66 -21.59 21.16
CA PRO A 676 3.19 -20.61 22.13
C PRO A 676 3.65 -19.20 21.74
N LEU A 677 2.74 -18.22 21.85
CA LEU A 677 3.07 -16.81 21.65
C LEU A 677 4.19 -16.33 22.59
N GLU A 678 4.25 -16.93 23.78
CA GLU A 678 5.25 -16.70 24.83
C GLU A 678 6.39 -17.71 24.80
N TYR A 679 6.75 -18.26 23.63
CA TYR A 679 7.86 -19.23 23.53
C TYR A 679 9.19 -18.67 24.05
N LEU A 680 9.47 -17.39 23.75
CA LEU A 680 10.59 -16.65 24.31
C LEU A 680 10.08 -15.49 25.17
N PRO A 681 10.79 -15.14 26.27
CA PRO A 681 10.49 -13.93 27.00
C PRO A 681 10.82 -12.70 26.15
N ASP A 682 10.21 -11.56 26.49
CA ASP A 682 10.42 -10.29 25.80
C ASP A 682 11.90 -9.88 25.75
N GLU A 683 12.67 -10.14 26.82
CA GLU A 683 14.11 -9.85 26.86
C GLU A 683 14.91 -10.59 25.77
N ALA A 684 14.53 -11.83 25.45
CA ALA A 684 15.19 -12.62 24.43
C ALA A 684 14.78 -12.15 23.03
N LEU A 685 13.49 -11.82 22.84
CA LEU A 685 13.00 -11.25 21.59
C LEU A 685 13.69 -9.91 21.29
N ILE A 686 13.77 -9.01 22.27
CA ILE A 686 14.46 -7.72 22.14
C ILE A 686 15.96 -7.94 21.83
N SER A 687 16.62 -8.89 22.48
CA SER A 687 18.03 -9.19 22.19
C SER A 687 18.24 -9.68 20.74
N LEU A 688 17.32 -10.48 20.20
CA LEU A 688 17.34 -10.88 18.79
C LEU A 688 17.14 -9.67 17.86
N GLN A 689 16.17 -8.79 18.17
CA GLN A 689 15.97 -7.55 17.41
C GLN A 689 17.24 -6.69 17.38
N GLN A 690 17.84 -6.44 18.54
CA GLN A 690 19.05 -5.62 18.69
C GLN A 690 20.24 -6.22 17.96
N THR A 691 20.36 -7.55 17.94
CA THR A 691 21.41 -8.25 17.19
C THR A 691 21.29 -7.98 15.69
N VAL A 692 20.08 -8.10 15.14
CA VAL A 692 19.83 -7.81 13.72
C VAL A 692 19.99 -6.32 13.41
N MET A 693 19.50 -5.43 14.28
CA MET A 693 19.72 -3.98 14.16
C MET A 693 21.22 -3.65 14.10
N ALA A 694 22.04 -4.25 14.96
CA ALA A 694 23.49 -4.06 14.95
C ALA A 694 24.13 -4.55 13.64
N LYS A 695 23.70 -5.69 13.09
CA LYS A 695 24.17 -6.17 11.78
C LYS A 695 23.83 -5.19 10.66
N MET A 696 22.63 -4.62 10.66
CA MET A 696 22.20 -3.62 9.67
C MET A 696 23.00 -2.32 9.80
N ALA A 697 23.09 -1.77 11.00
CA ALA A 697 23.80 -0.52 11.28
C ALA A 697 25.29 -0.62 10.92
N ASN A 698 25.95 -1.73 11.27
CA ASN A 698 27.37 -1.96 10.95
C ASN A 698 27.65 -2.03 9.44
N ARG A 699 26.64 -2.34 8.62
CA ARG A 699 26.74 -2.37 7.16
C ARG A 699 26.27 -1.08 6.51
N ASN A 700 25.84 -0.09 7.28
CA ASN A 700 25.20 1.14 6.80
C ASN A 700 24.02 0.85 5.88
N ILE A 701 23.15 -0.09 6.27
CA ILE A 701 21.91 -0.39 5.56
C ILE A 701 20.79 0.41 6.22
N ALA A 702 20.06 1.21 5.43
CA ALA A 702 18.93 1.98 5.93
C ALA A 702 17.61 1.20 5.85
N ILE A 703 16.62 1.62 6.63
CA ILE A 703 15.26 1.07 6.61
C ILE A 703 14.35 2.02 5.86
N GLU A 704 13.60 1.51 4.90
CA GLU A 704 12.49 2.25 4.29
C GLU A 704 11.24 2.01 5.14
N CYS A 705 10.72 3.06 5.77
CA CYS A 705 9.64 2.96 6.74
C CYS A 705 8.42 3.75 6.25
N PRO A 706 7.33 3.08 5.81
CA PRO A 706 6.05 3.69 5.52
C PRO A 706 5.07 3.59 6.71
N PRO A 707 4.89 4.64 7.55
CA PRO A 707 4.13 4.54 8.80
C PRO A 707 2.67 4.13 8.64
N THR A 708 1.94 4.67 7.66
CA THR A 708 0.53 4.29 7.45
C THR A 708 0.41 2.83 7.02
N SER A 709 1.21 2.39 6.05
CA SER A 709 1.21 0.99 5.57
C SER A 709 1.50 0.00 6.70
N ASN A 710 2.59 0.23 7.43
CA ASN A 710 2.96 -0.58 8.60
C ASN A 710 1.85 -0.63 9.65
N THR A 711 1.14 0.48 9.86
CA THR A 711 0.01 0.56 10.81
C THR A 711 -1.20 -0.25 10.33
N ARG A 712 -1.44 -0.32 9.02
CA ARG A 712 -2.54 -1.09 8.40
C ARG A 712 -2.21 -2.58 8.27
N ILE A 713 -0.94 -2.94 8.15
CA ILE A 713 -0.51 -4.32 7.96
C ILE A 713 -0.16 -5.00 9.29
N SER A 714 0.50 -4.31 10.22
CA SER A 714 0.95 -4.89 11.48
C SER A 714 0.00 -4.64 12.66
N GLN A 715 0.38 -5.06 13.87
CA GLN A 715 -0.47 -5.09 15.08
C GLN A 715 -0.55 -3.74 15.83
N TYR A 716 -0.58 -2.63 15.09
CA TYR A 716 -0.75 -1.28 15.64
C TYR A 716 -2.22 -0.89 15.67
N ARG A 717 -2.62 -0.06 16.65
CA ARG A 717 -3.95 0.57 16.65
C ARG A 717 -4.00 1.81 15.77
N ASP A 718 -2.94 2.60 15.85
CA ASP A 718 -2.77 3.83 15.10
C ASP A 718 -1.27 4.20 15.05
N VAL A 719 -0.94 5.21 14.24
CA VAL A 719 0.44 5.64 13.99
C VAL A 719 1.15 6.05 15.29
N SER A 720 0.45 6.43 16.37
CA SER A 720 1.10 6.84 17.61
C SER A 720 1.80 5.70 18.38
N GLU A 721 1.47 4.45 18.06
CA GLU A 721 2.14 3.24 18.58
C GLU A 721 3.31 2.78 17.70
N HIS A 722 3.57 3.46 16.59
CA HIS A 722 4.50 2.99 15.58
C HIS A 722 5.95 2.93 16.07
N HIS A 723 6.65 1.85 15.73
CA HIS A 723 8.03 1.57 16.16
C HIS A 723 9.08 2.57 15.68
N ILE A 724 8.76 3.41 14.69
CA ILE A 724 9.65 4.49 14.23
C ILE A 724 10.08 5.42 15.38
N PHE A 725 9.23 5.61 16.40
CA PHE A 725 9.57 6.46 17.54
C PHE A 725 10.64 5.85 18.46
N ARG A 726 10.72 4.52 18.53
CA ARG A 726 11.84 3.78 19.15
C ARG A 726 13.12 4.06 18.36
N TRP A 727 13.08 3.90 17.04
CA TRP A 727 14.25 4.12 16.19
C TRP A 727 14.72 5.59 16.13
N MET A 728 13.81 6.56 16.29
CA MET A 728 14.14 7.99 16.45
C MET A 728 14.81 8.33 17.78
N GLY A 729 14.92 7.35 18.71
CA GLY A 729 15.51 7.53 20.02
C GLY A 729 14.68 8.43 20.93
N LEU A 730 13.34 8.37 20.87
CA LEU A 730 12.51 9.17 21.75
C LEU A 730 12.58 8.69 23.21
N PRO A 731 12.65 9.61 24.19
CA PRO A 731 12.58 9.26 25.61
C PRO A 731 11.31 8.47 25.92
N GLY A 732 11.47 7.32 26.61
CA GLY A 732 10.37 6.43 26.98
C GLY A 732 9.98 5.39 25.92
N GLU A 733 10.42 5.55 24.66
CA GLU A 733 10.21 4.56 23.59
C GLU A 733 11.50 3.79 23.25
N THR A 734 12.66 4.36 23.56
CA THR A 734 13.97 3.72 23.33
C THR A 734 14.18 2.55 24.27
N ILE A 735 14.73 1.45 23.77
CA ILE A 735 15.09 0.28 24.59
C ILE A 735 16.61 0.26 24.80
N GLU A 736 17.05 0.01 26.04
CA GLU A 736 18.47 -0.08 26.36
C GLU A 736 19.15 -1.17 25.52
N GLY A 737 20.26 -0.83 24.87
CA GLY A 737 20.98 -1.70 23.93
C GLY A 737 20.63 -1.50 22.46
N ASP A 738 19.61 -0.68 22.14
CA ASP A 738 19.31 -0.33 20.76
C ASP A 738 20.46 0.47 20.12
N VAL A 739 20.80 0.10 18.88
CA VAL A 739 21.71 0.89 18.05
C VAL A 739 20.93 1.94 17.25
N PRO A 740 21.53 3.10 16.94
CA PRO A 740 20.91 4.08 16.05
C PRO A 740 20.67 3.47 14.65
N MET A 741 19.43 3.58 14.17
CA MET A 741 19.05 3.11 12.84
C MET A 741 18.92 4.28 11.86
N SER A 742 19.38 4.07 10.63
CA SER A 742 19.12 5.01 9.52
C SER A 742 17.76 4.71 8.92
N ILE A 743 16.81 5.62 9.06
CA ILE A 743 15.41 5.44 8.63
C ILE A 743 15.12 6.42 7.51
N CYS A 744 14.55 5.93 6.41
CA CYS A 744 14.05 6.72 5.28
C CYS A 744 12.52 6.63 5.25
N LEU A 745 11.83 7.74 4.93
CA LEU A 745 10.38 7.72 4.77
C LEU A 745 9.99 7.15 3.40
N GLY A 746 8.83 6.48 3.38
CA GLY A 746 8.14 6.13 2.15
C GLY A 746 6.63 6.19 2.31
N SER A 747 5.91 6.22 1.18
CA SER A 747 4.43 6.23 1.15
C SER A 747 3.79 4.92 0.71
N ASP A 748 4.60 4.00 0.21
CA ASP A 748 4.21 2.65 -0.21
C ASP A 748 3.18 2.66 -1.35
N ASP A 749 1.90 2.38 -1.06
CA ASP A 749 0.78 2.46 -2.01
C ASP A 749 -0.19 3.63 -1.67
N PRO A 750 0.09 4.88 -2.13
CA PRO A 750 -0.69 6.04 -1.71
C PRO A 750 -2.19 5.97 -1.96
N GLY A 751 -2.59 5.33 -3.07
CA GLY A 751 -3.99 5.16 -3.43
C GLY A 751 -4.71 4.12 -2.57
N ILE A 752 -4.01 3.09 -2.08
CA ILE A 752 -4.59 2.05 -1.21
C ILE A 752 -4.66 2.53 0.24
N PHE A 753 -3.65 3.26 0.71
CA PHE A 753 -3.60 3.73 2.11
C PHE A 753 -4.18 5.14 2.32
N ALA A 754 -4.54 5.84 1.23
CA ALA A 754 -4.94 7.24 1.24
C ALA A 754 -3.92 8.13 1.98
N ALA A 755 -2.64 7.92 1.68
CA ALA A 755 -1.50 8.57 2.32
C ALA A 755 -0.36 8.77 1.32
N ASP A 756 0.17 9.99 1.20
CA ASP A 756 1.41 10.26 0.46
C ASP A 756 2.54 10.68 1.41
N LEU A 757 3.72 10.95 0.87
CA LEU A 757 4.89 11.30 1.69
C LEU A 757 4.69 12.55 2.56
N LYS A 758 3.91 13.54 2.08
CA LYS A 758 3.59 14.74 2.86
C LYS A 758 2.68 14.38 4.04
N SER A 759 1.72 13.49 3.83
CA SER A 759 0.88 12.97 4.90
C SER A 759 1.68 12.17 5.93
N GLU A 760 2.64 11.34 5.51
CA GLU A 760 3.52 10.59 6.42
C GLU A 760 4.37 11.52 7.28
N PHE A 761 4.95 12.57 6.67
CA PHE A 761 5.69 13.60 7.38
C PHE A 761 4.82 14.27 8.46
N TYR A 762 3.58 14.62 8.12
CA TYR A 762 2.65 15.24 9.05
C TYR A 762 2.20 14.30 10.16
N HIS A 763 1.98 13.01 9.90
CA HIS A 763 1.61 12.05 10.94
C HIS A 763 2.68 11.97 12.03
N LEU A 764 3.95 11.85 11.63
CA LEU A 764 5.06 11.84 12.59
C LEU A 764 5.15 13.16 13.36
N PHE A 765 5.04 14.29 12.67
CA PHE A 765 5.05 15.62 13.31
C PHE A 765 3.91 15.79 14.33
N VAL A 766 2.69 15.34 13.99
CA VAL A 766 1.52 15.40 14.87
C VAL A 766 1.74 14.54 16.10
N VAL A 767 2.20 13.30 15.95
CA VAL A 767 2.43 12.43 17.11
C VAL A 767 3.53 12.98 18.01
N LEU A 768 4.64 13.47 17.43
CA LEU A 768 5.76 14.07 18.19
C LEU A 768 5.31 15.28 19.02
N THR A 769 4.45 16.12 18.47
CA THR A 769 3.95 17.30 19.20
C THR A 769 2.85 16.97 20.20
N ARG A 770 1.92 16.06 19.86
CA ARG A 770 0.72 15.79 20.65
C ARG A 770 0.87 14.69 21.69
N LYS A 771 1.48 13.56 21.32
CA LYS A 771 1.70 12.42 22.24
C LYS A 771 2.97 12.65 23.06
N PHE A 772 4.07 13.02 22.40
CA PHE A 772 5.37 13.18 23.06
C PHE A 772 5.62 14.58 23.64
N GLY A 773 4.72 15.53 23.39
CA GLY A 773 4.79 16.88 23.97
C GLY A 773 6.00 17.70 23.53
N LEU A 774 6.66 17.32 22.43
CA LEU A 774 7.81 18.05 21.90
C LEU A 774 7.37 19.42 21.38
N SER A 775 8.26 20.41 21.48
CA SER A 775 8.01 21.68 20.79
C SER A 775 7.97 21.47 19.28
N PRO A 776 7.23 22.29 18.51
CA PRO A 776 7.22 22.19 17.04
C PRO A 776 8.61 22.22 16.40
N ALA A 777 9.56 22.94 16.98
CA ALA A 777 10.94 22.99 16.48
C ALA A 777 11.69 21.67 16.69
N GLU A 778 11.51 21.02 17.84
CA GLU A 778 12.10 19.71 18.14
C GLU A 778 11.45 18.60 17.34
N ALA A 779 10.12 18.60 17.24
CA ALA A 779 9.37 17.67 16.41
C ALA A 779 9.80 17.76 14.95
N LEU A 780 9.85 18.98 14.39
CA LEU A 780 10.31 19.19 13.02
C LEU A 780 11.75 18.68 12.81
N ARG A 781 12.66 18.94 13.76
CA ARG A 781 14.05 18.46 13.68
C ARG A 781 14.12 16.94 13.57
N LYS A 782 13.33 16.22 14.37
CA LYS A 782 13.27 14.75 14.37
C LYS A 782 12.71 14.20 13.06
N VAL A 783 11.62 14.76 12.53
CA VAL A 783 11.08 14.29 11.23
C VAL A 783 11.99 14.67 10.07
N ALA A 784 12.63 15.85 10.13
CA ALA A 784 13.59 16.31 9.14
C ALA A 784 14.81 15.38 9.04
N GLU A 785 15.30 14.85 10.15
CA GLU A 785 16.39 13.86 10.18
C GLU A 785 16.03 12.59 9.38
N VAL A 786 14.81 12.08 9.53
CA VAL A 786 14.32 10.93 8.76
C VAL A 786 14.16 11.26 7.28
N ASN A 787 13.65 12.45 6.96
CA ASN A 787 13.59 12.90 5.57
C ASN A 787 14.99 13.01 4.96
N GLU A 788 15.95 13.59 5.68
CA GLU A 788 17.33 13.79 5.25
C GLU A 788 18.06 12.46 5.01
N ASN A 789 17.79 11.43 5.81
CA ASN A 789 18.26 10.07 5.51
C ASN A 789 17.76 9.58 4.14
N GLY A 790 16.51 9.88 3.77
CA GLY A 790 16.00 9.61 2.42
C GLY A 790 16.80 10.32 1.33
N ARG A 791 17.37 11.50 1.61
CA ARG A 791 18.32 12.17 0.71
C ARG A 791 19.64 11.41 0.64
N ILE A 792 20.19 11.03 1.79
CA ILE A 792 21.52 10.41 1.93
C ILE A 792 21.55 9.04 1.26
N TYR A 793 20.51 8.23 1.48
CA TYR A 793 20.39 6.84 1.02
C TYR A 793 19.59 6.70 -0.30
N ARG A 794 19.40 7.79 -1.04
CA ARG A 794 18.68 7.76 -2.34
C ARG A 794 19.42 6.94 -3.40
N PHE A 795 18.68 6.37 -4.34
CA PHE A 795 19.25 5.60 -5.45
C PHE A 795 19.58 6.43 -6.71
N HIS A 796 19.33 7.74 -6.67
CA HIS A 796 19.68 8.70 -7.73
C HIS A 796 21.19 8.96 -7.78
N ASP A 797 21.71 9.29 -8.97
CA ASP A 797 23.12 9.68 -9.13
C ASP A 797 23.47 10.89 -8.24
N VAL A 798 24.58 10.79 -7.51
CA VAL A 798 25.23 11.94 -6.90
C VAL A 798 26.05 12.60 -8.00
N ARG A 799 25.56 13.71 -8.54
CA ARG A 799 26.33 14.53 -9.49
C ARG A 799 27.40 15.34 -8.78
#